data_AF-A0A9P0A0Y0-F1
#
_entry.id   AF-A0A9P0A0Y0-F1
#
_cell.length_a   1.000
_cell.length_b   1.000
_cell.length_c   1.000
_cell.angle_alpha   90.00
_cell.angle_beta   90.00
_cell.angle_gamma   90.00
#
_symmetry.space_group_name_H-M   'P 1'
#
loop_
_entity.id
_entity.type
_entity.pdbx_description
1 polymer ?
#
loop_
_entity_poly.entity_id
_entity_poly.type
_entity_poly.pdbx_seq_one_letter_code
_entity_poly.pdbx_strand_id
1 'polypeptide(L)'
;MEQDTETVCVLCGTLITIDNRVVAKDKALLTLIEASHERDDDRWVEWEVLNASKQSIQVHSTCRKNYTRRNSILAAVKNRPADDVPQCASPIKKKLRVSDHVFNFVENCMFCGLDAGEEFEQKQLKYPKDRRVRVVRVESLEFTHSVYNVAKGRNSDVDKQVMQRLSNVIDLVAEEGRYHYPCYIDFRKHASVSDKETGRPNDPKLEKSMEEIFSFMENSSESQFSLHELLQVPSAFIPTSKTLLKKLKEKYRDDIIFAVQKTKETVVCLKSSLLTAIDRSKEANQTFSIVTFDQPLYLKAREVIAAMSGEEKFKNVFVRLGGFHLCMSFLGCIGFVMAGSGLKEVLSEIYAPLAVDKMLLGHSYSRAVRGHTIVWLALSKMFMSQIEISNQDAAVLAPLLRTFLESPPKLAEATGLPAVHNLSQKLSAVLIQTEGKGPTSKLWCQYYRMVTLLLQFTAAERSGDWQLHLSTIKDMLPFFHATGHFSYAKSSQIQIYLQDMADLESKLSEGELERFVGEGYFTIRRGDKYWSGTWTDMIIEQNLMRAMKSSGGLTRGRGMSDSVIGKWIGAGPLMLRIVHNLENFCQIEVESGEQHHDLRTSFFKREKSVLNKVEVWFQTNDPFPKTDKCISISTGVIGSEHTNCYNAFDVGCKILESIYQKTFGEIKLSRKNIVRNLEMDTGNTFKVHENDITCDPLRLFQRISIFMTSQDNLEEFFKYELSPYPLSLFDTNGMRKTKKASLYAIFEPKLEKKAPSNSTYILDGGFLLHRAVWPQEAEKFGDILENYISYALRNFGRNCVIIFDGYSRDTPSTKNAERFRRYGKSMVNEIAFHEETKVTLIQEKFLSNDENKTRLIEMLQKKFRDIGIENKIADGDADPLIVQTTLNLSLESTQNCVIIGEDIDLLVILTALCPEGTEIFLLKPGRLNVETKLYSSKSLNARPKLKEHVLFLHAFSGCDTNSAIFGKGKMALCNLIEKNEDIQDFAGHFKDKGSTFNSISESGSKILSRLYGANKKNDSLDKFRFHLFKKNSLTGKKNRLESLPPSEDAAKFHSFRAFHQVQLWLGNQLPPKDWGWRLEGTQLAPVHMSLGPAPEKVLNSIFCGCTKGCGKACGCRKSGLKCTNICLNCCGEACENSRELASFEEEEENVDDVEATIDNDHEDKMQDEEPRRDSNCQEREREKEEDETRMMLRSTTSKRRRLF
;
A
#
# COMPACT_ATOMS: atom_id res chain seq x y z
N MET A 1 63.88 23.17 47.88
CA MET A 1 63.62 24.21 48.90
C MET A 1 62.99 25.42 48.22
N GLU A 2 61.69 25.31 47.94
CA GLU A 2 60.68 26.27 48.38
C GLU A 2 59.63 25.38 49.07
N GLN A 3 59.11 25.80 50.22
CA GLN A 3 58.37 24.97 51.17
C GLN A 3 57.02 24.54 50.59
N ASP A 4 56.80 23.24 50.38
CA ASP A 4 55.48 22.68 50.10
C ASP A 4 54.60 22.82 51.34
N THR A 5 53.84 23.90 51.42
CA THR A 5 52.80 24.07 52.44
C THR A 5 51.72 23.01 52.21
N GLU A 6 51.65 22.03 53.11
CA GLU A 6 50.61 21.01 53.19
C GLU A 6 49.21 21.67 53.12
N THR A 7 48.51 21.42 52.02
CA THR A 7 47.19 22.01 51.77
C THR A 7 46.10 21.02 52.14
N VAL A 8 45.15 21.45 52.98
CA VAL A 8 44.09 20.61 53.56
C VAL A 8 42.76 20.90 52.85
N CYS A 9 41.95 19.87 52.63
CA CYS A 9 40.62 20.01 52.03
C CYS A 9 39.62 20.61 53.01
N VAL A 10 38.97 21.71 52.62
CA VAL A 10 38.01 22.44 53.48
C VAL A 10 36.73 21.65 53.78
N LEU A 11 36.34 20.68 52.92
CA LEU A 11 35.11 19.88 53.13
C LEU A 11 35.30 18.71 54.11
N CYS A 12 36.50 18.12 54.19
CA CYS A 12 36.75 16.92 54.99
C CYS A 12 37.93 17.02 55.96
N GLY A 13 38.71 18.10 55.94
CA GLY A 13 39.79 18.37 56.89
C GLY A 13 41.06 17.52 56.70
N THR A 14 41.21 16.81 55.58
CA THR A 14 42.37 15.94 55.31
C THR A 14 43.28 16.49 54.21
N LEU A 15 44.56 16.08 54.22
CA LEU A 15 45.60 16.56 53.29
C LEU A 15 45.26 16.26 51.83
N ILE A 16 45.60 17.18 50.93
CA ILE A 16 45.36 17.05 49.50
C ILE A 16 46.65 16.59 48.80
N THR A 17 46.59 15.40 48.19
CA THR A 17 47.61 14.94 47.25
C THR A 17 47.41 15.57 45.86
N ILE A 18 48.48 15.77 45.10
CA ILE A 18 48.49 16.55 43.85
C ILE A 18 47.43 16.06 42.85
N ASP A 19 47.21 14.75 42.76
CA ASP A 19 46.33 14.13 41.76
C ASP A 19 44.82 14.32 42.04
N ASN A 20 44.44 14.70 43.27
CA ASN A 20 43.03 14.88 43.67
C ASN A 20 42.67 16.33 44.01
N ARG A 21 43.56 17.28 43.71
CA ARG A 21 43.43 18.70 44.04
C ARG A 21 42.47 19.40 43.08
N VAL A 22 41.39 19.97 43.62
CA VAL A 22 40.49 20.85 42.89
C VAL A 22 40.43 22.21 43.57
N VAL A 23 40.74 23.25 42.81
CA VAL A 23 40.64 24.65 43.26
C VAL A 23 39.26 25.17 42.91
N ALA A 24 38.43 25.39 43.93
CA ALA A 24 37.11 25.98 43.76
C ALA A 24 37.22 27.51 43.76
N LYS A 25 36.75 28.13 42.68
CA LYS A 25 36.61 29.58 42.46
C LYS A 25 35.13 29.91 42.19
N ASP A 26 34.84 31.06 41.61
CA ASP A 26 33.52 31.67 41.38
C ASP A 26 32.38 30.67 41.08
N LYS A 27 32.42 29.96 39.94
CA LYS A 27 31.34 29.02 39.56
C LYS A 27 31.26 27.78 40.45
N ALA A 28 32.39 27.33 41.00
CA ALA A 28 32.43 26.13 41.84
C ALA A 28 32.00 26.42 43.28
N LEU A 29 32.26 27.63 43.78
CA LEU A 29 31.77 28.16 45.05
C LEU A 29 30.27 28.38 45.01
N LEU A 30 29.71 28.92 43.92
CA LEU A 30 28.26 29.04 43.73
C LEU A 30 27.53 27.70 43.86
N THR A 31 28.08 26.63 43.28
CA THR A 31 27.48 25.29 43.41
C THR A 31 27.57 24.74 44.85
N LEU A 32 28.60 25.13 45.61
CA LEU A 32 28.73 24.74 47.03
C LEU A 32 27.78 25.56 47.92
N ILE A 33 27.54 26.83 47.59
CA ILE A 33 26.55 27.71 48.25
C ILE A 33 25.14 27.16 48.01
N GLU A 34 24.78 26.88 46.76
CA GLU A 34 23.47 26.29 46.41
C GLU A 34 23.27 24.93 47.10
N ALA A 35 24.28 24.05 47.09
CA ALA A 35 24.19 22.78 47.79
C ALA A 35 24.10 22.93 49.32
N SER A 36 24.74 23.94 49.92
CA SER A 36 24.64 24.21 51.36
C SER A 36 23.26 24.77 51.73
N HIS A 37 22.66 25.63 50.89
CA HIS A 37 21.26 26.06 51.06
C HIS A 37 20.28 24.90 50.94
N GLU A 38 20.48 23.98 49.98
CA GLU A 38 19.61 22.80 49.85
C GLU A 38 19.80 21.78 50.97
N ARG A 39 20.96 21.78 51.63
CA ARG A 39 21.27 20.92 52.79
C ARG A 39 20.85 21.54 54.13
N ASP A 40 20.63 22.85 54.17
CA ASP A 40 20.28 23.64 55.36
C ASP A 40 21.31 23.43 56.50
N ASP A 41 22.61 23.53 56.16
CA ASP A 41 23.76 23.24 57.05
C ASP A 41 24.56 24.48 57.51
N ASP A 42 23.97 25.67 57.39
CA ASP A 42 24.50 27.00 57.82
C ASP A 42 25.89 27.41 57.30
N ARG A 43 26.54 26.59 56.48
CA ARG A 43 27.87 26.89 55.91
C ARG A 43 27.83 27.89 54.75
N TRP A 44 26.67 28.07 54.11
CA TRP A 44 26.48 28.94 52.95
C TRP A 44 26.93 30.38 53.20
N VAL A 45 26.78 30.88 54.44
CA VAL A 45 27.22 32.22 54.86
C VAL A 45 28.74 32.39 54.72
N GLU A 46 29.53 31.40 55.12
CA GLU A 46 31.00 31.43 54.99
C GLU A 46 31.43 31.33 53.52
N TRP A 47 30.74 30.50 52.73
CA TRP A 47 31.03 30.33 51.30
C TRP A 47 30.69 31.58 50.48
N GLU A 48 29.60 32.29 50.82
CA GLU A 48 29.23 33.57 50.20
C GLU A 48 30.27 34.66 50.45
N VAL A 49 30.80 34.74 51.67
CA VAL A 49 31.88 35.68 52.03
C VAL A 49 33.17 35.37 51.25
N LEU A 50 33.53 34.09 51.10
CA LEU A 50 34.70 33.66 50.32
C LEU A 50 34.52 33.91 48.81
N ASN A 51 33.30 33.77 48.29
CA ASN A 51 32.98 34.06 46.89
C ASN A 51 33.00 35.57 46.59
N ALA A 52 32.45 36.40 47.49
CA ALA A 52 32.46 37.86 47.36
C ALA A 52 33.87 38.47 47.44
N SER A 53 34.77 37.86 48.21
CA SER A 53 36.19 38.23 48.30
C SER A 53 37.08 37.60 47.21
N LYS A 54 36.50 36.79 46.29
CA LYS A 54 37.18 36.07 45.20
C LYS A 54 38.36 35.21 45.67
N GLN A 55 38.29 34.67 46.87
CA GLN A 55 39.31 33.76 47.39
C GLN A 55 39.06 32.34 46.90
N SER A 56 40.11 31.67 46.42
CA SER A 56 40.02 30.30 45.96
C SER A 56 40.29 29.30 47.09
N ILE A 57 39.42 28.31 47.25
CA ILE A 57 39.56 27.26 48.27
C ILE A 57 39.90 25.92 47.64
N GLN A 58 40.58 25.05 48.38
CA GLN A 58 41.04 23.75 47.89
C GLN A 58 40.22 22.62 48.48
N VAL A 59 39.74 21.73 47.61
CA VAL A 59 38.96 20.55 48.00
C VAL A 59 39.38 19.33 47.19
N HIS A 60 39.11 18.13 47.71
CA HIS A 60 39.21 16.92 46.91
C HIS A 60 38.10 16.90 45.85
N SER A 61 38.45 16.41 44.66
CA SER A 61 37.52 16.14 43.55
C SER A 61 36.28 15.34 44.01
N THR A 62 36.50 14.28 44.77
CA THR A 62 35.45 13.38 45.28
C THR A 62 34.58 14.04 46.35
N CYS A 63 35.17 14.81 47.28
CA CYS A 63 34.44 15.53 48.31
C CYS A 63 33.45 16.55 47.72
N ARG A 64 33.89 17.32 46.70
CA ARG A 64 33.02 18.28 46.00
C ARG A 64 31.84 17.57 45.30
N LYS A 65 32.11 16.48 44.59
CA LYS A 65 31.06 15.70 43.91
C LYS A 65 30.05 15.12 44.90
N ASN A 66 30.50 14.60 46.04
CA ASN A 66 29.61 14.01 47.05
C ASN A 66 28.79 15.05 47.82
N TYR A 67 29.35 16.23 48.09
CA TYR A 67 28.63 17.30 48.80
C TYR A 67 27.53 17.96 47.94
N THR A 68 27.73 18.04 46.63
CA THR A 68 26.77 18.65 45.68
C THR A 68 25.79 17.65 45.04
N ARG A 69 25.90 16.35 45.35
CA ARG A 69 25.06 15.30 44.75
C ARG A 69 23.66 15.27 45.36
N ARG A 70 22.61 15.28 44.53
CA ARG A 70 21.19 15.33 44.94
C ARG A 70 20.77 14.26 45.96
N ASN A 71 21.23 13.01 45.80
CA ASN A 71 20.91 11.94 46.75
C ASN A 71 21.61 12.10 48.11
N SER A 72 22.79 12.74 48.16
CA SER A 72 23.53 13.06 49.39
C SER A 72 22.89 14.24 50.12
N ILE A 73 22.36 15.21 49.37
CA ILE A 73 21.57 16.33 49.90
C ILE A 73 20.27 15.79 50.53
N LEU A 74 19.53 14.96 49.79
CA LEU A 74 18.31 14.32 50.29
C LEU A 74 18.57 13.42 51.51
N ALA A 75 19.70 12.71 51.55
CA ALA A 75 20.09 11.89 52.70
C ALA A 75 20.47 12.74 53.93
N ALA A 76 21.15 13.88 53.75
CA ALA A 76 21.47 14.81 54.83
C ALA A 76 20.22 15.50 55.41
N VAL A 77 19.28 15.88 54.54
CA VAL A 77 17.96 16.42 54.93
C VAL A 77 17.11 15.36 55.65
N LYS A 78 17.24 14.07 55.27
CA LYS A 78 16.48 12.95 55.85
C LYS A 78 17.06 12.40 57.16
N ASN A 79 18.35 12.61 57.44
CA ASN A 79 19.06 12.08 58.62
C ASN A 79 19.21 13.11 59.76
N ARG A 80 18.32 14.10 59.89
CA ARG A 80 18.35 15.01 61.05
C ARG A 80 18.13 14.25 62.36
N PRO A 81 18.98 14.43 63.39
CA PRO A 81 18.56 14.15 64.75
C PRO A 81 17.43 15.11 65.13
N ALA A 82 16.30 14.56 65.56
CA ALA A 82 15.25 15.32 66.20
C ALA A 82 15.67 15.57 67.64
N ASP A 83 16.25 16.75 67.91
CA ASP A 83 16.52 17.22 69.27
C ASP A 83 15.68 18.47 69.54
N ASP A 84 14.47 18.24 70.07
CA ASP A 84 14.01 18.79 71.35
C ASP A 84 12.61 18.23 71.67
N VAL A 85 12.57 17.09 72.38
CA VAL A 85 11.74 16.78 73.58
C VAL A 85 12.17 15.37 74.09
N PRO A 86 12.32 15.15 75.41
CA PRO A 86 13.30 14.23 75.99
C PRO A 86 13.00 12.73 75.84
N GLN A 87 14.08 11.99 75.56
CA GLN A 87 14.13 10.54 75.50
C GLN A 87 14.01 9.88 76.88
N CYS A 88 13.07 8.95 76.93
CA CYS A 88 12.85 7.97 77.97
C CYS A 88 13.99 6.95 78.07
N ALA A 89 14.12 6.48 79.31
CA ALA A 89 15.00 5.44 79.80
C ALA A 89 14.81 4.07 79.13
N SER A 90 15.92 3.32 79.03
CA SER A 90 15.90 1.86 79.11
C SER A 90 15.32 1.43 80.47
N PRO A 91 14.49 0.38 80.56
CA PRO A 91 15.00 -0.75 81.35
C PRO A 91 14.44 -2.15 80.99
N ILE A 92 15.35 -3.13 81.02
CA ILE A 92 15.34 -4.32 81.89
C ILE A 92 13.98 -4.99 82.18
N LYS A 93 13.94 -6.28 81.85
CA LYS A 93 13.02 -7.35 82.28
C LYS A 93 12.47 -7.19 83.71
N LYS A 94 11.14 -7.27 83.88
CA LYS A 94 10.49 -7.92 85.04
C LYS A 94 9.23 -8.68 84.61
N LYS A 95 9.20 -9.97 84.98
CA LYS A 95 8.03 -10.85 85.04
C LYS A 95 7.07 -10.35 86.15
N LEU A 96 5.76 -10.43 85.94
CA LEU A 96 4.84 -11.36 86.66
C LEU A 96 3.35 -11.05 86.40
N ARG A 97 2.71 -12.05 85.78
CA ARG A 97 1.35 -12.62 86.00
C ARG A 97 0.23 -11.70 86.50
N VAL A 98 -0.81 -11.57 85.67
CA VAL A 98 -2.15 -12.11 85.97
C VAL A 98 -2.69 -12.76 84.68
N SER A 99 -3.21 -13.97 84.83
CA SER A 99 -3.75 -14.85 83.82
C SER A 99 -5.02 -14.29 83.19
N ASP A 100 -5.10 -14.29 81.85
CA ASP A 100 -6.27 -14.72 81.10
C ASP A 100 -5.83 -15.00 79.65
N HIS A 101 -5.82 -16.28 79.28
CA HIS A 101 -5.55 -16.89 77.96
C HIS A 101 -4.65 -16.11 76.97
N VAL A 102 -3.33 -16.42 76.98
CA VAL A 102 -2.43 -16.07 75.87
C VAL A 102 -2.87 -16.85 74.63
N PHE A 103 -3.28 -16.14 73.59
CA PHE A 103 -3.69 -16.72 72.32
C PHE A 103 -2.48 -17.34 71.62
N ASN A 104 -2.55 -18.63 71.27
CA ASN A 104 -1.45 -19.32 70.59
C ASN A 104 -1.57 -19.11 69.07
N PHE A 105 -0.72 -18.24 68.53
CA PHE A 105 -0.74 -17.90 67.11
C PHE A 105 -0.21 -19.02 66.20
N VAL A 106 0.51 -20.00 66.76
CA VAL A 106 1.06 -21.15 66.03
C VAL A 106 0.00 -22.24 65.84
N GLU A 107 -0.78 -22.51 66.89
CA GLU A 107 -1.77 -23.58 66.91
C GLU A 107 -3.19 -23.12 66.59
N ASN A 108 -3.48 -21.81 66.64
CA ASN A 108 -4.84 -21.28 66.42
C ASN A 108 -4.86 -20.21 65.34
N CYS A 109 -5.89 -20.25 64.48
CA CYS A 109 -6.10 -19.25 63.45
C CYS A 109 -6.40 -17.88 64.05
N MET A 110 -5.61 -16.86 63.70
CA MET A 110 -5.76 -15.50 64.26
C MET A 110 -7.15 -14.87 64.10
N PHE A 111 -7.90 -15.23 63.04
CA PHE A 111 -9.23 -14.67 62.77
C PHE A 111 -10.34 -15.37 63.56
N CYS A 112 -10.48 -16.70 63.43
CA CYS A 112 -11.58 -17.43 64.06
C CYS A 112 -11.24 -18.01 65.45
N GLY A 113 -9.97 -18.15 65.79
CA GLY A 113 -9.48 -18.72 67.05
C GLY A 113 -9.51 -20.25 67.13
N LEU A 114 -9.92 -20.94 66.06
CA LEU A 114 -9.96 -22.40 65.97
C LEU A 114 -8.61 -22.98 65.52
N ASP A 115 -8.44 -24.29 65.72
CA ASP A 115 -7.20 -25.03 65.44
C ASP A 115 -6.70 -24.82 64.00
N ALA A 116 -5.44 -24.39 63.89
CA ALA A 116 -4.67 -24.18 62.67
C ALA A 116 -3.24 -24.72 62.81
N GLY A 117 -3.02 -25.59 63.79
CA GLY A 117 -1.74 -26.21 64.07
C GLY A 117 -1.34 -27.28 63.05
N GLU A 118 -0.16 -27.85 63.24
CA GLU A 118 0.38 -28.86 62.32
C GLU A 118 -0.44 -30.15 62.29
N GLU A 119 -1.05 -30.54 63.42
CA GLU A 119 -2.00 -31.66 63.46
C GLU A 119 -3.25 -31.41 62.61
N PHE A 120 -3.76 -30.18 62.61
CA PHE A 120 -4.91 -29.80 61.79
C PHE A 120 -4.53 -29.87 60.30
N GLU A 121 -3.39 -29.31 59.91
CA GLU A 121 -2.88 -29.39 58.53
C GLU A 121 -2.68 -30.85 58.07
N GLN A 122 -2.14 -31.72 58.92
CA GLN A 122 -2.00 -33.16 58.61
C GLN A 122 -3.36 -33.86 58.46
N LYS A 123 -4.36 -33.52 59.29
CA LYS A 123 -5.73 -34.02 59.13
C LYS A 123 -6.37 -33.52 57.83
N GLN A 124 -6.04 -32.31 57.37
CA GLN A 124 -6.51 -31.78 56.08
C GLN A 124 -5.96 -32.54 54.87
N LEU A 125 -4.75 -33.11 54.95
CA LEU A 125 -4.17 -33.92 53.86
C LEU A 125 -4.97 -35.20 53.55
N LYS A 126 -5.81 -35.67 54.48
CA LYS A 126 -6.70 -36.84 54.27
C LYS A 126 -7.91 -36.52 53.38
N TYR A 127 -8.22 -35.25 53.14
CA TYR A 127 -9.33 -34.84 52.27
C TYR A 127 -8.85 -34.59 50.82
N PRO A 128 -9.71 -34.70 49.80
CA PRO A 128 -9.43 -34.28 48.42
C PRO A 128 -9.05 -32.79 48.33
N LYS A 129 -8.18 -32.40 47.37
CA LYS A 129 -7.57 -31.04 47.29
C LYS A 129 -8.59 -29.90 47.32
N ASP A 130 -9.77 -30.10 46.72
CA ASP A 130 -10.88 -29.15 46.64
C ASP A 130 -11.62 -28.91 47.97
N ARG A 131 -11.47 -29.82 48.95
CA ARG A 131 -12.13 -29.73 50.27
C ARG A 131 -11.17 -29.40 51.41
N ARG A 132 -9.87 -29.24 51.13
CA ARG A 132 -8.87 -28.91 52.17
C ARG A 132 -8.98 -27.46 52.58
N VAL A 133 -9.00 -27.21 53.89
CA VAL A 133 -8.85 -25.86 54.43
C VAL A 133 -7.37 -25.52 54.45
N ARG A 134 -6.94 -24.63 53.54
CA ARG A 134 -5.55 -24.14 53.48
C ARG A 134 -5.25 -23.26 54.69
N VAL A 135 -4.23 -23.61 55.45
CA VAL A 135 -3.63 -22.77 56.49
C VAL A 135 -2.43 -22.02 55.89
N VAL A 136 -2.23 -20.78 56.30
CA VAL A 136 -1.16 -19.89 55.83
C VAL A 136 -0.43 -19.30 57.04
N ARG A 137 0.91 -19.31 57.00
CA ARG A 137 1.77 -18.66 57.99
C ARG A 137 2.03 -17.20 57.58
N VAL A 138 2.17 -16.30 58.55
CA VAL A 138 2.43 -14.88 58.31
C VAL A 138 3.92 -14.67 58.13
N GLU A 139 4.30 -14.16 56.97
CA GLU A 139 5.71 -13.99 56.56
C GLU A 139 6.13 -12.52 56.42
N SER A 140 5.20 -11.58 56.59
CA SER A 140 5.46 -10.13 56.42
C SER A 140 4.99 -9.32 57.62
N LEU A 141 5.87 -8.44 58.11
CA LEU A 141 5.58 -7.47 59.17
C LEU A 141 4.48 -6.49 58.77
N GLU A 142 4.36 -6.16 57.48
CA GLU A 142 3.33 -5.23 56.97
C GLU A 142 1.93 -5.85 56.99
N PHE A 143 1.82 -7.18 57.01
CA PHE A 143 0.55 -7.90 57.05
C PHE A 143 -0.22 -7.58 58.33
N THR A 144 0.46 -7.55 59.48
CA THR A 144 -0.14 -7.24 60.78
C THR A 144 -0.73 -5.84 60.80
N HIS A 145 0.01 -4.84 60.28
CA HIS A 145 -0.49 -3.48 60.16
C HIS A 145 -1.70 -3.38 59.23
N SER A 146 -1.71 -4.13 58.12
CA SER A 146 -2.85 -4.16 57.20
C SER A 146 -4.11 -4.72 57.87
N VAL A 147 -4.00 -5.85 58.58
CA VAL A 147 -5.13 -6.48 59.28
C VAL A 147 -5.62 -5.59 60.43
N TYR A 148 -4.71 -5.01 61.21
CA TYR A 148 -5.06 -4.11 62.32
C TYR A 148 -5.76 -2.85 61.85
N ASN A 149 -5.28 -2.21 60.78
CA ASN A 149 -5.93 -1.01 60.20
C ASN A 149 -7.34 -1.30 59.67
N VAL A 150 -7.52 -2.49 59.07
CA VAL A 150 -8.82 -2.93 58.57
C VAL A 150 -9.79 -3.20 59.72
N ALA A 151 -9.35 -3.88 60.78
CA ALA A 151 -10.17 -4.17 61.96
C ALA A 151 -10.51 -2.88 62.74
N LYS A 152 -9.55 -1.97 62.92
CA LYS A 152 -9.74 -0.66 63.57
C LYS A 152 -10.76 0.22 62.84
N GLY A 153 -10.80 0.15 61.51
CA GLY A 153 -11.71 0.94 60.69
C GLY A 153 -13.18 0.51 60.74
N ARG A 154 -13.49 -0.74 61.14
CA ARG A 154 -14.86 -1.31 61.12
C ARG A 154 -15.49 -1.46 62.49
N ASN A 155 -14.69 -1.79 63.51
CA ASN A 155 -15.12 -1.87 64.91
C ASN A 155 -16.29 -2.85 65.20
N SER A 156 -16.40 -3.97 64.45
CA SER A 156 -17.33 -5.06 64.78
C SER A 156 -16.83 -5.94 65.93
N ASP A 157 -17.68 -6.81 66.50
CA ASP A 157 -17.26 -7.66 67.63
C ASP A 157 -16.20 -8.71 67.26
N VAL A 158 -16.18 -9.18 66.00
CA VAL A 158 -15.10 -10.04 65.48
C VAL A 158 -13.82 -9.23 65.29
N ASP A 159 -13.92 -7.99 64.81
CA ASP A 159 -12.76 -7.09 64.65
C ASP A 159 -12.13 -6.74 66.01
N LYS A 160 -12.94 -6.49 67.04
CA LYS A 160 -12.48 -6.25 68.41
C LYS A 160 -11.73 -7.47 68.97
N GLN A 161 -12.22 -8.69 68.72
CA GLN A 161 -11.53 -9.92 69.13
C GLN A 161 -10.21 -10.12 68.40
N VAL A 162 -10.16 -9.87 67.09
CA VAL A 162 -8.90 -9.94 66.31
C VAL A 162 -7.91 -8.86 66.77
N MET A 163 -8.38 -7.64 67.00
CA MET A 163 -7.54 -6.55 67.53
C MET A 163 -7.04 -6.84 68.95
N GLN A 164 -7.87 -7.43 69.81
CA GLN A 164 -7.47 -7.82 71.16
C GLN A 164 -6.44 -8.96 71.16
N ARG A 165 -6.52 -9.90 70.20
CA ARG A 165 -5.46 -10.90 70.00
C ARG A 165 -4.16 -10.24 69.57
N LEU A 166 -4.23 -9.32 68.59
CA LEU A 166 -3.05 -8.66 68.02
C LEU A 166 -2.45 -7.54 68.90
N SER A 167 -3.19 -7.00 69.87
CA SER A 167 -2.79 -5.80 70.62
C SER A 167 -1.51 -5.96 71.44
N ASN A 168 -1.15 -7.21 71.78
CA ASN A 168 0.01 -7.52 72.62
C ASN A 168 1.14 -8.19 71.82
N VAL A 169 1.04 -8.26 70.49
CA VAL A 169 2.05 -8.86 69.62
C VAL A 169 2.83 -7.78 68.90
N ILE A 170 4.13 -7.71 69.16
CA ILE A 170 5.03 -6.72 68.54
C ILE A 170 5.44 -7.17 67.12
N ASP A 171 5.65 -8.48 66.93
CA ASP A 171 6.03 -9.07 65.66
C ASP A 171 5.32 -10.43 65.48
N LEU A 172 4.35 -10.45 64.57
CA LEU A 172 3.53 -11.64 64.29
C LEU A 172 4.27 -12.69 63.43
N VAL A 173 5.34 -12.28 62.74
CA VAL A 173 6.20 -13.18 61.96
C VAL A 173 7.12 -13.95 62.92
N ALA A 174 7.67 -13.27 63.93
CA ALA A 174 8.46 -13.90 64.99
C ALA A 174 7.65 -14.86 65.87
N GLU A 175 6.35 -14.62 66.04
CA GLU A 175 5.41 -15.50 66.77
C GLU A 175 4.78 -16.60 65.88
N GLU A 176 5.32 -16.81 64.66
CA GLU A 176 4.86 -17.80 63.66
C GLU A 176 3.35 -17.81 63.39
N GLY A 177 2.72 -16.63 63.32
CA GLY A 177 1.26 -16.56 63.30
C GLY A 177 0.62 -17.26 62.11
N ARG A 178 -0.44 -18.04 62.36
CA ARG A 178 -1.16 -18.83 61.34
C ARG A 178 -2.62 -18.43 61.19
N TYR A 179 -3.17 -18.66 60.00
CA TYR A 179 -4.59 -18.47 59.73
C TYR A 179 -5.14 -19.37 58.62
N HIS A 180 -6.43 -19.71 58.70
CA HIS A 180 -7.12 -20.35 57.58
C HIS A 180 -7.34 -19.33 56.46
N TYR A 181 -6.93 -19.67 55.24
CA TYR A 181 -7.12 -18.84 54.06
C TYR A 181 -8.60 -18.45 53.82
N PRO A 182 -9.59 -19.36 53.98
CA PRO A 182 -11.00 -18.98 53.89
C PRO A 182 -11.42 -17.94 54.93
N CYS A 183 -10.93 -18.05 56.17
CA CYS A 183 -11.23 -17.07 57.24
C CYS A 183 -10.67 -15.67 56.91
N TYR A 184 -9.50 -15.59 56.27
CA TYR A 184 -8.96 -14.32 55.78
C TYR A 184 -9.78 -13.72 54.64
N ILE A 185 -10.21 -14.58 53.69
CA ILE A 185 -11.07 -14.15 52.59
C ILE A 185 -12.42 -13.65 53.12
N ASP A 186 -13.01 -14.34 54.08
CA ASP A 186 -14.29 -13.93 54.67
C ASP A 186 -14.14 -12.67 55.53
N PHE A 187 -13.05 -12.53 56.30
CA PHE A 187 -12.68 -11.28 56.97
C PHE A 187 -12.53 -10.11 55.98
N ARG A 188 -12.02 -10.36 54.77
CA ARG A 188 -11.98 -9.37 53.68
C ARG A 188 -13.30 -9.21 52.91
N LYS A 189 -14.20 -10.17 52.90
CA LYS A 189 -15.53 -10.03 52.25
C LYS A 189 -16.49 -9.22 53.12
N HIS A 190 -16.46 -9.42 54.43
CA HIS A 190 -17.18 -8.57 55.39
C HIS A 190 -16.63 -7.12 55.45
N ALA A 191 -15.60 -6.80 54.64
CA ALA A 191 -15.22 -5.43 54.29
C ALA A 191 -16.22 -4.62 53.51
N SER A 192 -17.15 -5.32 52.85
CA SER A 192 -17.82 -4.79 51.68
C SER A 192 -19.32 -4.66 51.84
N VAL A 193 -19.81 -4.40 53.07
CA VAL A 193 -21.23 -4.05 53.27
C VAL A 193 -21.39 -3.02 54.39
N SER A 194 -21.24 -1.74 54.03
CA SER A 194 -22.26 -0.70 54.23
C SER A 194 -21.63 0.69 53.97
N ASP A 195 -22.20 1.39 53.00
CA ASP A 195 -22.19 2.83 52.79
C ASP A 195 -20.86 3.57 52.95
N LYS A 196 -20.09 3.59 51.85
CA LYS A 196 -19.25 4.74 51.52
C LYS A 196 -19.26 5.05 50.04
N GLU A 197 -19.95 6.14 49.71
CA GLU A 197 -19.26 7.23 49.02
C GLU A 197 -17.86 7.41 49.62
N THR A 198 -16.84 6.87 48.96
CA THR A 198 -15.48 7.40 49.08
C THR A 198 -14.81 7.23 47.74
N GLY A 199 -14.84 8.30 46.94
CA GLY A 199 -13.77 8.55 46.00
C GLY A 199 -12.43 8.45 46.74
N ARG A 200 -11.42 7.96 46.03
CA ARG A 200 -10.02 8.34 46.25
C ARG A 200 -9.99 9.87 46.46
N PRO A 201 -9.21 10.45 47.39
CA PRO A 201 -9.05 11.90 47.39
C PRO A 201 -8.75 12.30 45.95
N ASN A 202 -9.56 13.19 45.37
CA ASN A 202 -9.26 13.73 44.05
C ASN A 202 -7.85 14.25 44.18
N ASP A 203 -6.92 13.63 43.45
CA ASP A 203 -5.57 14.13 43.38
C ASP A 203 -5.70 15.56 42.85
N PRO A 204 -5.38 16.60 43.65
CA PRO A 204 -5.67 17.98 43.27
C PRO A 204 -4.92 18.36 41.98
N LYS A 205 -3.87 17.63 41.64
CA LYS A 205 -3.18 17.74 40.35
C LYS A 205 -3.98 17.11 39.21
N LEU A 206 -4.59 15.94 39.41
CA LEU A 206 -5.49 15.32 38.43
C LEU A 206 -6.73 16.16 38.20
N GLU A 207 -7.33 16.72 39.26
CA GLU A 207 -8.53 17.56 39.16
C GLU A 207 -8.23 18.84 38.40
N LYS A 208 -7.14 19.54 38.74
CA LYS A 208 -6.67 20.72 38.00
C LYS A 208 -6.35 20.39 36.53
N SER A 209 -5.67 19.28 36.26
CA SER A 209 -5.40 18.84 34.89
C SER A 209 -6.66 18.49 34.10
N MET A 210 -7.66 17.91 34.75
CA MET A 210 -8.95 17.63 34.11
C MET A 210 -9.76 18.92 33.90
N GLU A 211 -9.71 19.89 34.81
CA GLU A 211 -10.29 21.23 34.63
C GLU A 211 -9.64 21.98 33.48
N GLU A 212 -8.31 21.92 33.33
CA GLU A 212 -7.58 22.47 32.18
C GLU A 212 -8.04 21.82 30.87
N ILE A 213 -8.18 20.48 30.84
CA ILE A 213 -8.70 19.74 29.66
C ILE A 213 -10.14 20.11 29.35
N PHE A 214 -11.01 20.19 30.35
CA PHE A 214 -12.41 20.52 30.14
C PHE A 214 -12.59 21.98 29.69
N SER A 215 -11.87 22.91 30.30
CA SER A 215 -11.84 24.31 29.90
C SER A 215 -11.32 24.47 28.47
N PHE A 216 -10.29 23.70 28.09
CA PHE A 216 -9.81 23.66 26.71
C PHE A 216 -10.87 23.14 25.74
N MET A 217 -11.60 22.07 26.08
CA MET A 217 -12.67 21.54 25.24
C MET A 217 -13.89 22.46 25.15
N GLU A 218 -14.24 23.16 26.23
CA GLU A 218 -15.40 24.07 26.29
C GLU A 218 -15.12 25.43 25.65
N ASN A 219 -13.87 25.90 25.68
CA ASN A 219 -13.45 27.14 25.03
C ASN A 219 -12.92 26.93 23.59
N SER A 220 -12.76 25.68 23.16
CA SER A 220 -12.40 25.36 21.77
C SER A 220 -13.62 25.39 20.86
N SER A 221 -13.44 25.92 19.64
CA SER A 221 -14.46 25.87 18.58
C SER A 221 -14.49 24.53 17.83
N GLU A 222 -13.56 23.62 18.13
CA GLU A 222 -13.50 22.29 17.53
C GLU A 222 -14.39 21.32 18.31
N SER A 223 -15.18 20.50 17.61
CA SER A 223 -16.04 19.47 18.23
C SER A 223 -15.43 18.06 18.20
N GLN A 224 -14.17 17.97 17.80
CA GLN A 224 -13.42 16.72 17.64
C GLN A 224 -12.00 16.91 18.16
N PHE A 225 -11.56 16.03 19.04
CA PHE A 225 -10.22 16.04 19.62
C PHE A 225 -9.64 14.63 19.64
N SER A 226 -8.38 14.46 19.24
CA SER A 226 -7.71 13.19 19.49
C SER A 226 -7.41 13.04 20.99
N LEU A 227 -7.42 11.80 21.50
CA LEU A 227 -6.96 11.56 22.88
C LEU A 227 -5.53 12.09 23.11
N HIS A 228 -4.70 12.05 22.07
CA HIS A 228 -3.34 12.58 22.14
C HIS A 228 -3.31 14.11 22.32
N GLU A 229 -4.16 14.88 21.63
CA GLU A 229 -4.26 16.33 21.82
C GLU A 229 -4.76 16.66 23.23
N LEU A 230 -5.78 15.97 23.72
CA LEU A 230 -6.30 16.19 25.07
C LEU A 230 -5.28 15.85 26.17
N LEU A 231 -4.39 14.89 25.92
CA LEU A 231 -3.31 14.53 26.83
C LEU A 231 -2.16 15.54 26.85
N GLN A 232 -2.09 16.44 25.86
CA GLN A 232 -1.08 17.50 25.77
C GLN A 232 -1.53 18.84 26.38
N VAL A 233 -2.80 18.97 26.75
CA VAL A 233 -3.37 20.20 27.34
C VAL A 233 -2.85 20.47 28.76
N PRO A 234 -2.79 19.49 29.68
CA PRO A 234 -2.39 19.76 31.06
C PRO A 234 -0.92 20.16 31.16
N SER A 235 -0.64 21.22 31.90
CA SER A 235 0.73 21.75 32.07
C SER A 235 1.56 21.01 33.14
N ALA A 236 0.92 20.41 34.14
CA ALA A 236 1.60 19.90 35.34
C ALA A 236 1.48 18.38 35.57
N PHE A 237 0.36 17.77 35.21
CA PHE A 237 0.11 16.34 35.44
C PHE A 237 -0.72 15.73 34.31
N ILE A 238 -0.17 14.75 33.60
CA ILE A 238 -0.83 14.15 32.43
C ILE A 238 -1.64 12.94 32.88
N PRO A 239 -2.99 12.94 32.75
CA PRO A 239 -3.80 11.79 33.12
C PRO A 239 -3.54 10.61 32.18
N THR A 240 -3.74 9.37 32.63
CA THR A 240 -3.69 8.22 31.71
C THR A 240 -4.89 8.23 30.75
N SER A 241 -4.74 7.69 29.53
CA SER A 241 -5.84 7.62 28.55
C SER A 241 -7.10 6.97 29.12
N LYS A 242 -6.96 5.92 29.96
CA LYS A 242 -8.10 5.28 30.65
C LYS A 242 -8.78 6.21 31.65
N THR A 243 -8.01 6.97 32.44
CA THR A 243 -8.55 7.94 33.41
C THR A 243 -9.24 9.10 32.71
N LEU A 244 -8.62 9.63 31.65
CA LEU A 244 -9.17 10.69 30.82
C LEU A 244 -10.51 10.27 30.19
N LEU A 245 -10.55 9.10 29.54
CA LEU A 245 -11.78 8.54 28.97
C LEU A 245 -12.89 8.37 30.02
N LYS A 246 -12.54 7.87 31.21
CA LYS A 246 -13.49 7.70 32.32
C LYS A 246 -14.03 9.05 32.81
N LYS A 247 -13.16 10.03 33.04
CA LYS A 247 -13.54 11.36 33.53
C LYS A 247 -14.31 12.19 32.49
N LEU A 248 -13.99 12.05 31.21
CA LEU A 248 -14.76 12.64 30.10
C LEU A 248 -16.18 12.06 30.03
N LYS A 249 -16.33 10.74 30.21
CA LYS A 249 -17.65 10.09 30.33
C LYS A 249 -18.39 10.51 31.60
N GLU A 250 -17.69 10.71 32.72
CA GLU A 250 -18.32 11.18 33.97
C GLU A 250 -18.84 12.62 33.84
N LYS A 251 -18.10 13.52 33.17
CA LYS A 251 -18.48 14.94 32.99
C LYS A 251 -19.56 15.13 31.92
N TYR A 252 -19.32 14.64 30.71
CA TYR A 252 -20.20 14.88 29.57
C TYR A 252 -21.26 13.79 29.38
N ARG A 253 -21.20 12.67 30.13
CA ARG A 253 -22.16 11.57 30.07
C ARG A 253 -22.40 11.09 28.64
N ASP A 254 -23.63 11.20 28.14
CA ASP A 254 -24.03 10.77 26.80
C ASP A 254 -23.72 11.81 25.70
N ASP A 255 -23.15 12.96 26.07
CA ASP A 255 -22.91 14.09 25.17
C ASP A 255 -21.58 13.97 24.40
N ILE A 256 -20.78 12.97 24.75
CA ILE A 256 -19.46 12.69 24.18
C ILE A 256 -19.38 11.29 23.60
N ILE A 257 -18.86 11.19 22.37
CA ILE A 257 -18.71 9.93 21.63
C ILE A 257 -17.24 9.67 21.34
N PHE A 258 -16.79 8.45 21.60
CA PHE A 258 -15.43 8.02 21.26
C PHE A 258 -15.46 7.30 19.92
N ALA A 259 -14.99 7.96 18.87
CA ALA A 259 -14.84 7.41 17.53
C ALA A 259 -13.43 6.82 17.36
N VAL A 260 -13.36 5.55 16.95
CA VAL A 260 -12.07 4.87 16.71
C VAL A 260 -11.76 4.92 15.22
N GLN A 261 -10.73 5.66 14.82
CA GLN A 261 -10.12 5.53 13.50
C GLN A 261 -8.92 4.58 13.58
N LYS A 262 -8.56 3.94 12.45
CA LYS A 262 -7.66 2.77 12.34
C LYS A 262 -6.31 2.84 13.08
N THR A 263 -5.90 3.98 13.61
CA THR A 263 -4.67 4.15 14.41
C THR A 263 -4.76 5.13 15.59
N LYS A 264 -5.89 5.81 15.83
CA LYS A 264 -6.07 6.80 16.92
C LYS A 264 -7.52 6.81 17.44
N GLU A 265 -7.68 6.89 18.77
CA GLU A 265 -8.98 7.14 19.40
C GLU A 265 -9.27 8.65 19.37
N THR A 266 -10.38 9.00 18.74
CA THR A 266 -10.84 10.38 18.60
C THR A 266 -12.08 10.60 19.45
N VAL A 267 -12.03 11.61 20.30
CA VAL A 267 -13.13 12.10 21.12
C VAL A 267 -13.96 13.07 20.26
N VAL A 268 -15.26 12.86 20.16
CA VAL A 268 -16.17 13.65 19.32
C VAL A 268 -17.37 14.09 20.16
N CYS A 269 -17.55 15.39 20.34
CA CYS A 269 -18.72 15.97 20.98
C CYS A 269 -19.80 16.25 19.93
N LEU A 270 -20.52 15.19 19.51
CA LEU A 270 -21.58 15.29 18.51
C LEU A 270 -22.86 15.90 19.08
N LYS A 271 -23.21 15.63 20.35
CA LYS A 271 -24.43 16.18 20.96
C LYS A 271 -24.33 17.69 21.16
N SER A 272 -23.19 18.21 21.61
CA SER A 272 -22.99 19.66 21.72
C SER A 272 -23.05 20.34 20.34
N SER A 273 -22.49 19.71 19.30
CA SER A 273 -22.56 20.24 17.93
C SER A 273 -24.00 20.29 17.40
N LEU A 274 -24.80 19.25 17.68
CA LEU A 274 -26.22 19.22 17.34
C LEU A 274 -27.01 20.25 18.14
N LEU A 275 -26.74 20.41 19.45
CA LEU A 275 -27.36 21.45 20.30
C LEU A 275 -27.03 22.86 19.81
N THR A 276 -25.76 23.14 19.50
CA THR A 276 -25.35 24.42 18.91
C THR A 276 -26.05 24.68 17.58
N ALA A 277 -26.20 23.66 16.73
CA ALA A 277 -26.93 23.81 15.48
C ALA A 277 -28.42 24.14 15.72
N ILE A 278 -29.06 23.52 16.71
CA ILE A 278 -30.44 23.82 17.13
C ILE A 278 -30.55 25.27 17.63
N ASP A 279 -29.65 25.70 18.52
CA ASP A 279 -29.71 27.03 19.11
C ASP A 279 -29.48 28.12 18.06
N ARG A 280 -28.54 27.92 17.13
CA ARG A 280 -28.34 28.82 15.97
C ARG A 280 -29.54 28.84 15.03
N SER A 281 -30.21 27.70 14.82
CA SER A 281 -31.42 27.65 14.00
C SER A 281 -32.55 28.44 14.64
N LYS A 282 -32.70 28.38 15.98
CA LYS A 282 -33.67 29.19 16.73
C LYS A 282 -33.36 30.68 16.65
N GLU A 283 -32.09 31.07 16.79
CA GLU A 283 -31.66 32.46 16.61
C GLU A 283 -31.99 33.00 15.20
N ALA A 284 -31.94 32.13 14.19
CA ALA A 284 -32.30 32.44 12.82
C ALA A 284 -33.80 32.32 12.50
N ASN A 285 -34.66 32.12 13.52
CA ASN A 285 -36.11 31.87 13.38
C ASN A 285 -36.46 30.67 12.49
N GLN A 286 -35.61 29.64 12.44
CA GLN A 286 -35.87 28.39 11.72
C GLN A 286 -36.51 27.36 12.67
N THR A 287 -37.53 26.65 12.18
CA THR A 287 -38.28 25.65 12.95
C THR A 287 -37.63 24.25 12.92
N PHE A 288 -36.69 24.03 11.99
CA PHE A 288 -35.97 22.77 11.79
C PHE A 288 -34.47 23.00 11.51
N SER A 289 -33.64 22.00 11.80
CA SER A 289 -32.18 22.06 11.64
C SER A 289 -31.69 20.90 10.78
N ILE A 290 -31.10 21.17 9.62
CA ILE A 290 -30.46 20.16 8.76
C ILE A 290 -28.96 20.22 8.94
N VAL A 291 -28.35 19.10 9.37
CA VAL A 291 -26.91 19.01 9.62
C VAL A 291 -26.30 17.94 8.72
N THR A 292 -25.37 18.33 7.85
CA THR A 292 -24.66 17.39 6.98
C THR A 292 -23.38 16.90 7.65
N PHE A 293 -23.18 15.59 7.67
CA PHE A 293 -21.96 14.95 8.19
C PHE A 293 -21.30 14.06 7.13
N ASP A 294 -19.99 13.84 7.29
CA ASP A 294 -19.29 12.80 6.57
C ASP A 294 -19.77 11.40 7.01
N GLN A 295 -19.34 10.37 6.28
CA GLN A 295 -19.89 9.03 6.43
C GLN A 295 -19.69 8.40 7.84
N PRO A 296 -18.52 8.51 8.49
CA PRO A 296 -18.34 8.05 9.88
C PRO A 296 -19.17 8.82 10.91
N LEU A 297 -19.29 10.14 10.76
CA LEU A 297 -20.00 10.98 11.73
C LEU A 297 -21.52 10.91 11.54
N TYR A 298 -22.01 10.74 10.31
CA TYR A 298 -23.43 10.57 10.00
C TYR A 298 -24.08 9.45 10.83
N LEU A 299 -23.44 8.26 10.87
CA LEU A 299 -23.96 7.13 11.62
C LEU A 299 -24.02 7.41 13.12
N LYS A 300 -22.99 8.07 13.65
CA LYS A 300 -22.93 8.41 15.08
C LYS A 300 -23.93 9.49 15.46
N ALA A 301 -24.10 10.51 14.62
CA ALA A 301 -25.14 11.52 14.81
C ALA A 301 -26.56 10.90 14.74
N ARG A 302 -26.77 9.93 13.85
CA ARG A 302 -28.03 9.15 13.79
C ARG A 302 -28.27 8.29 15.03
N GLU A 303 -27.24 7.61 15.56
CA GLU A 303 -27.34 6.86 16.82
C GLU A 303 -27.75 7.78 17.98
N VAL A 304 -27.18 8.99 18.05
CA VAL A 304 -27.56 10.01 19.05
C VAL A 304 -29.02 10.41 18.88
N ILE A 305 -29.45 10.82 17.68
CA ILE A 305 -30.85 11.22 17.45
C ILE A 305 -31.83 10.09 17.80
N ALA A 306 -31.51 8.86 17.41
CA ALA A 306 -32.33 7.70 17.73
C ALA A 306 -32.43 7.44 19.24
N ALA A 307 -31.34 7.62 19.99
CA ALA A 307 -31.35 7.51 21.45
C ALA A 307 -32.14 8.65 22.12
N MET A 308 -32.22 9.82 21.47
CA MET A 308 -32.88 11.03 21.99
C MET A 308 -34.29 11.26 21.44
N SER A 309 -34.88 10.26 20.77
CA SER A 309 -36.20 10.33 20.12
C SER A 309 -37.36 10.76 21.05
N GLY A 310 -37.17 10.70 22.37
CA GLY A 310 -38.15 11.13 23.39
C GLY A 310 -38.05 12.60 23.79
N GLU A 311 -37.04 13.36 23.34
CA GLU A 311 -36.86 14.77 23.68
C GLU A 311 -37.40 15.69 22.57
N GLU A 312 -38.31 16.61 22.90
CA GLU A 312 -38.91 17.54 21.92
C GLU A 312 -37.88 18.40 21.17
N LYS A 313 -36.72 18.68 21.80
CA LYS A 313 -35.65 19.50 21.22
C LYS A 313 -35.01 18.88 19.97
N PHE A 314 -34.97 17.55 19.87
CA PHE A 314 -34.32 16.84 18.75
C PHE A 314 -35.32 16.39 17.66
N LYS A 315 -36.62 16.63 17.86
CA LYS A 315 -37.68 16.19 16.96
C LYS A 315 -37.57 16.79 15.55
N ASN A 316 -37.05 18.01 15.44
CA ASN A 316 -36.93 18.74 14.17
C ASN A 316 -35.47 18.80 13.66
N VAL A 317 -34.61 17.89 14.11
CA VAL A 317 -33.21 17.81 13.66
C VAL A 317 -33.06 16.67 12.65
N PHE A 318 -32.61 17.02 11.45
CA PHE A 318 -32.39 16.07 10.37
C PHE A 318 -30.91 15.98 10.05
N VAL A 319 -30.38 14.77 10.04
CA VAL A 319 -28.98 14.51 9.69
C VAL A 319 -28.89 14.01 8.26
N ARG A 320 -28.07 14.67 7.44
CA ARG A 320 -27.84 14.34 6.03
C ARG A 320 -26.43 13.78 5.82
N LEU A 321 -26.33 12.81 4.90
CA LEU A 321 -25.04 12.26 4.46
C LEU A 321 -24.40 13.18 3.41
N GLY A 322 -23.09 13.45 3.54
CA GLY A 322 -22.31 14.22 2.57
C GLY A 322 -22.26 13.58 1.18
N GLY A 323 -22.71 14.31 0.16
CA GLY A 323 -22.80 13.82 -1.21
C GLY A 323 -21.44 13.74 -1.92
N PHE A 324 -20.47 14.59 -1.58
CA PHE A 324 -19.15 14.59 -2.22
C PHE A 324 -18.36 13.31 -1.89
N HIS A 325 -18.34 12.91 -0.61
CA HIS A 325 -17.65 11.69 -0.17
C HIS A 325 -18.34 10.41 -0.69
N LEU A 326 -19.67 10.44 -0.84
CA LEU A 326 -20.45 9.39 -1.50
C LEU A 326 -20.01 9.24 -2.97
N CYS A 327 -19.89 10.35 -3.68
CA CYS A 327 -19.44 10.39 -5.07
C CYS A 327 -18.01 9.85 -5.24
N MET A 328 -17.08 10.23 -4.37
CA MET A 328 -15.71 9.68 -4.35
C MET A 328 -15.70 8.17 -4.11
N SER A 329 -16.58 7.69 -3.24
CA SER A 329 -16.67 6.26 -2.93
C SER A 329 -17.27 5.46 -4.08
N PHE A 330 -18.23 6.04 -4.81
CA PHE A 330 -18.80 5.44 -6.02
C PHE A 330 -17.77 5.36 -7.16
N LEU A 331 -16.92 6.37 -7.33
CA LEU A 331 -15.76 6.29 -8.23
C LEU A 331 -14.83 5.11 -7.89
N GLY A 332 -14.61 4.87 -6.60
CA GLY A 332 -13.90 3.67 -6.12
C GLY A 332 -14.59 2.36 -6.51
N CYS A 333 -15.93 2.32 -6.47
CA CYS A 333 -16.70 1.16 -6.91
C CYS A 333 -16.55 0.90 -8.42
N ILE A 334 -16.59 1.95 -9.24
CA ILE A 334 -16.33 1.86 -10.68
C ILE A 334 -14.92 1.29 -10.93
N GLY A 335 -13.92 1.80 -10.22
CA GLY A 335 -12.54 1.31 -10.30
C GLY A 335 -12.42 -0.17 -9.92
N PHE A 336 -13.11 -0.62 -8.87
CA PHE A 336 -13.10 -2.01 -8.44
C PHE A 336 -13.76 -2.95 -9.46
N VAL A 337 -14.91 -2.57 -10.05
CA VAL A 337 -15.61 -3.38 -11.06
C VAL A 337 -14.76 -3.51 -12.34
N MET A 338 -14.09 -2.43 -12.73
CA MET A 338 -13.27 -2.34 -13.94
C MET A 338 -11.81 -2.76 -13.74
N ALA A 339 -11.43 -3.22 -12.56
CA ALA A 339 -10.08 -3.68 -12.29
C ALA A 339 -9.71 -4.85 -13.21
N GLY A 340 -8.60 -4.70 -13.93
CA GLY A 340 -8.12 -5.65 -14.93
C GLY A 340 -8.86 -5.62 -16.28
N SER A 341 -9.89 -4.80 -16.49
CA SER A 341 -10.66 -4.79 -17.75
C SER A 341 -10.01 -4.00 -18.90
N GLY A 342 -9.03 -3.16 -18.59
CA GLY A 342 -8.36 -2.28 -19.54
C GLY A 342 -8.59 -0.78 -19.33
N LEU A 343 -9.48 -0.41 -18.39
CA LEU A 343 -9.79 0.99 -18.08
C LEU A 343 -8.56 1.79 -17.61
N LYS A 344 -7.66 1.16 -16.84
CA LYS A 344 -6.45 1.81 -16.33
C LYS A 344 -5.54 2.23 -17.48
N GLU A 345 -5.41 1.39 -18.49
CA GLU A 345 -4.58 1.62 -19.67
C GLU A 345 -5.16 2.72 -20.55
N VAL A 346 -6.47 2.72 -20.78
CA VAL A 346 -7.16 3.83 -21.50
C VAL A 346 -6.91 5.16 -20.82
N LEU A 347 -7.09 5.22 -19.50
CA LEU A 347 -6.85 6.44 -18.74
C LEU A 347 -5.37 6.83 -18.70
N SER A 348 -4.46 5.86 -18.84
CA SER A 348 -3.01 6.09 -18.88
C SER A 348 -2.52 6.72 -20.18
N GLU A 349 -3.32 6.71 -21.25
CA GLU A 349 -3.06 7.49 -22.47
C GLU A 349 -3.21 9.01 -22.24
N ILE A 350 -3.94 9.38 -21.18
CA ILE A 350 -4.29 10.77 -20.86
C ILE A 350 -3.51 11.25 -19.62
N TYR A 351 -3.37 10.39 -18.62
CA TYR A 351 -2.81 10.70 -17.32
C TYR A 351 -1.64 9.79 -16.97
N ALA A 352 -0.71 10.25 -16.13
CA ALA A 352 0.37 9.40 -15.63
C ALA A 352 -0.18 8.19 -14.82
N PRO A 353 0.42 6.99 -14.91
CA PRO A 353 -0.11 5.78 -14.28
C PRO A 353 -0.39 5.91 -12.77
N LEU A 354 0.50 6.55 -12.01
CA LEU A 354 0.30 6.80 -10.57
C LEU A 354 -0.89 7.73 -10.26
N ALA A 355 -1.24 8.62 -11.19
CA ALA A 355 -2.42 9.47 -11.06
C ALA A 355 -3.69 8.66 -11.33
N VAL A 356 -3.65 7.75 -12.32
CA VAL A 356 -4.77 6.85 -12.64
C VAL A 356 -5.09 5.94 -11.46
N ASP A 357 -4.09 5.41 -10.75
CA ASP A 357 -4.31 4.61 -9.54
C ASP A 357 -5.11 5.38 -8.47
N LYS A 358 -4.76 6.66 -8.25
CA LYS A 358 -5.51 7.54 -7.33
C LYS A 358 -6.91 7.89 -7.85
N MET A 359 -7.11 7.94 -9.16
CA MET A 359 -8.42 8.18 -9.78
C MET A 359 -9.35 6.98 -9.59
N LEU A 360 -8.85 5.76 -9.84
CA LEU A 360 -9.62 4.51 -9.71
C LEU A 360 -9.96 4.18 -8.25
N LEU A 361 -9.17 4.67 -7.28
CA LEU A 361 -9.50 4.60 -5.84
C LEU A 361 -10.45 5.72 -5.39
N GLY A 362 -10.83 6.65 -6.27
CA GLY A 362 -11.70 7.79 -5.94
C GLY A 362 -11.03 8.93 -5.17
N HIS A 363 -9.72 8.86 -4.88
CA HIS A 363 -8.99 9.89 -4.11
C HIS A 363 -8.66 11.16 -4.90
N SER A 364 -8.74 11.12 -6.24
CA SER A 364 -8.49 12.29 -7.11
C SER A 364 -9.77 12.70 -7.84
N TYR A 365 -10.75 13.21 -7.09
CA TYR A 365 -12.11 13.52 -7.58
C TYR A 365 -12.14 14.25 -8.94
N SER A 366 -11.57 15.45 -9.04
CA SER A 366 -11.67 16.26 -10.27
C SER A 366 -11.05 15.58 -11.49
N ARG A 367 -9.94 14.86 -11.31
CA ARG A 367 -9.29 14.12 -12.40
C ARG A 367 -10.08 12.88 -12.77
N ALA A 368 -10.60 12.16 -11.77
CA ALA A 368 -11.40 10.95 -11.95
C ALA A 368 -12.68 11.27 -12.74
N VAL A 369 -13.48 12.24 -12.29
CA VAL A 369 -14.71 12.64 -12.99
C VAL A 369 -14.42 13.03 -14.43
N ARG A 370 -13.40 13.85 -14.69
CA ARG A 370 -13.00 14.22 -16.05
C ARG A 370 -12.59 13.00 -16.88
N GLY A 371 -11.72 12.14 -16.37
CA GLY A 371 -11.27 10.94 -17.08
C GLY A 371 -12.42 9.99 -17.42
N HIS A 372 -13.30 9.70 -16.47
CA HIS A 372 -14.48 8.86 -16.70
C HIS A 372 -15.46 9.49 -17.70
N THR A 373 -15.66 10.81 -17.65
CA THR A 373 -16.55 11.54 -18.59
C THR A 373 -16.04 11.45 -20.03
N ILE A 374 -14.71 11.55 -20.24
CA ILE A 374 -14.10 11.44 -21.58
C ILE A 374 -14.30 10.03 -22.14
N VAL A 375 -14.06 8.98 -21.34
CA VAL A 375 -14.28 7.60 -21.76
C VAL A 375 -15.76 7.35 -22.04
N TRP A 376 -16.65 7.85 -21.19
CA TRP A 376 -18.10 7.80 -21.41
C TRP A 376 -18.54 8.51 -22.70
N LEU A 377 -17.93 9.66 -23.04
CA LEU A 377 -18.22 10.39 -24.27
C LEU A 377 -17.77 9.61 -25.51
N ALA A 378 -16.60 8.97 -25.45
CA ALA A 378 -16.11 8.10 -26.52
C ALA A 378 -17.06 6.91 -26.76
N LEU A 379 -17.48 6.23 -25.69
CA LEU A 379 -18.46 5.13 -25.78
C LEU A 379 -19.83 5.63 -26.27
N SER A 380 -20.29 6.80 -25.81
CA SER A 380 -21.54 7.42 -26.26
C SER A 380 -21.54 7.64 -27.77
N LYS A 381 -20.45 8.14 -28.35
CA LYS A 381 -20.32 8.30 -29.80
C LYS A 381 -20.42 6.96 -30.54
N MET A 382 -19.81 5.90 -30.00
CA MET A 382 -19.90 4.55 -30.58
C MET A 382 -21.34 4.01 -30.55
N PHE A 383 -22.08 4.23 -29.47
CA PHE A 383 -23.50 3.85 -29.40
C PHE A 383 -24.37 4.70 -30.33
N MET A 384 -24.18 6.02 -30.33
CA MET A 384 -24.94 6.94 -31.18
C MET A 384 -24.70 6.70 -32.67
N SER A 385 -23.50 6.26 -33.06
CA SER A 385 -23.20 5.90 -34.46
C SER A 385 -24.00 4.68 -34.97
N GLN A 386 -24.57 3.89 -34.07
CA GLN A 386 -25.42 2.73 -34.41
C GLN A 386 -26.91 3.09 -34.44
N ILE A 387 -27.28 4.33 -34.09
CA ILE A 387 -28.68 4.79 -34.03
C ILE A 387 -29.00 5.61 -35.27
N GLU A 388 -30.00 5.16 -36.02
CA GLU A 388 -30.60 5.97 -37.08
C GLU A 388 -31.63 6.95 -36.49
N ILE A 389 -31.32 8.25 -36.58
CA ILE A 389 -32.21 9.33 -36.16
C ILE A 389 -33.12 9.68 -37.34
N SER A 390 -34.43 9.72 -37.13
CA SER A 390 -35.38 10.07 -38.19
C SER A 390 -35.24 11.57 -38.55
N ASN A 391 -35.55 11.93 -39.80
CA ASN A 391 -35.51 13.34 -40.23
C ASN A 391 -36.47 14.23 -39.42
N GLN A 392 -37.56 13.66 -38.91
CA GLN A 392 -38.51 14.36 -38.04
C GLN A 392 -37.94 14.61 -36.64
N ASP A 393 -37.31 13.59 -36.01
CA ASP A 393 -36.67 13.75 -34.70
C ASP A 393 -35.46 14.72 -34.78
N ALA A 394 -34.67 14.63 -35.86
CA ALA A 394 -33.52 15.53 -36.08
C ALA A 394 -33.94 16.99 -36.25
N ALA A 395 -35.07 17.25 -36.92
CA ALA A 395 -35.62 18.59 -37.09
C ALA A 395 -36.06 19.22 -35.75
N VAL A 396 -36.46 18.41 -34.77
CA VAL A 396 -36.81 18.87 -33.42
C VAL A 396 -35.58 19.02 -32.53
N LEU A 397 -34.62 18.09 -32.61
CA LEU A 397 -33.44 18.07 -31.73
C LEU A 397 -32.37 19.11 -32.12
N ALA A 398 -32.18 19.40 -33.41
CA ALA A 398 -31.12 20.30 -33.86
C ALA A 398 -31.28 21.77 -33.40
N PRO A 399 -32.49 22.38 -33.42
CA PRO A 399 -32.71 23.71 -32.85
C PRO A 399 -32.50 23.76 -31.33
N LEU A 400 -32.96 22.72 -30.62
CA LEU A 400 -32.79 22.54 -29.18
C LEU A 400 -31.31 22.46 -28.77
N LEU A 401 -30.51 21.68 -29.50
CA LEU A 401 -29.07 21.57 -29.24
C LEU A 401 -28.30 22.85 -29.57
N ARG A 402 -28.73 23.61 -30.59
CA ARG A 402 -28.10 24.90 -30.95
C ARG A 402 -28.31 25.98 -29.89
N THR A 403 -29.48 26.02 -29.28
CA THR A 403 -29.86 27.01 -28.26
C THR A 403 -29.61 26.54 -26.82
N PHE A 404 -29.19 25.28 -26.63
CA PHE A 404 -29.04 24.65 -25.31
C PHE A 404 -28.15 25.44 -24.33
N LEU A 405 -27.07 26.07 -24.83
CA LEU A 405 -26.16 26.87 -24.00
C LEU A 405 -26.70 28.27 -23.68
N GLU A 406 -27.61 28.79 -24.51
CA GLU A 406 -28.18 30.14 -24.38
C GLU A 406 -29.48 30.12 -23.54
N SER A 407 -30.30 29.08 -23.71
CA SER A 407 -31.55 28.85 -22.97
C SER A 407 -31.78 27.35 -22.79
N PRO A 408 -31.16 26.70 -21.78
CA PRO A 408 -31.34 25.29 -21.54
C PRO A 408 -32.82 25.00 -21.19
N PRO A 409 -33.47 24.03 -21.85
CA PRO A 409 -34.84 23.63 -21.52
C PRO A 409 -34.89 23.07 -20.11
N LYS A 410 -36.01 23.25 -19.40
CA LYS A 410 -36.21 22.57 -18.12
C LYS A 410 -36.18 21.05 -18.34
N LEU A 411 -35.65 20.29 -17.39
CA LEU A 411 -35.53 18.83 -17.52
C LEU A 411 -36.87 18.15 -17.83
N ALA A 412 -37.97 18.64 -17.24
CA ALA A 412 -39.34 18.17 -17.50
C ALA A 412 -39.81 18.47 -18.94
N GLU A 413 -39.43 19.61 -19.50
CA GLU A 413 -39.76 19.99 -20.88
C GLU A 413 -38.93 19.16 -21.88
N ALA A 414 -37.65 18.93 -21.58
CA ALA A 414 -36.76 18.12 -22.42
C ALA A 414 -37.14 16.64 -22.43
N THR A 415 -37.53 16.07 -21.28
CA THR A 415 -37.95 14.68 -21.15
C THR A 415 -39.37 14.43 -21.70
N GLY A 416 -40.22 15.45 -21.73
CA GLY A 416 -41.56 15.37 -22.32
C GLY A 416 -41.59 15.38 -23.86
N LEU A 417 -40.45 15.62 -24.53
CA LEU A 417 -40.39 15.64 -26.00
C LEU A 417 -40.42 14.22 -26.59
N PRO A 418 -41.36 13.93 -27.53
CA PRO A 418 -41.43 12.61 -28.18
C PRO A 418 -40.12 12.21 -28.86
N ALA A 419 -39.39 13.17 -29.45
CA ALA A 419 -38.10 12.93 -30.09
C ALA A 419 -37.02 12.45 -29.10
N VAL A 420 -37.01 12.98 -27.87
CA VAL A 420 -36.07 12.57 -26.81
C VAL A 420 -36.44 11.19 -26.27
N HIS A 421 -37.73 10.91 -26.10
CA HIS A 421 -38.21 9.59 -25.70
C HIS A 421 -37.89 8.51 -26.75
N ASN A 422 -38.12 8.79 -28.04
CA ASN A 422 -37.77 7.89 -29.14
C ASN A 422 -36.25 7.62 -29.20
N LEU A 423 -35.44 8.66 -29.00
CA LEU A 423 -33.98 8.51 -28.97
C LEU A 423 -33.53 7.67 -27.76
N SER A 424 -34.12 7.90 -26.59
CA SER A 424 -33.84 7.13 -25.37
C SER A 424 -34.18 5.65 -25.56
N GLN A 425 -35.34 5.33 -26.14
CA GLN A 425 -35.73 3.95 -26.44
C GLN A 425 -34.76 3.27 -27.42
N LYS A 426 -34.36 3.97 -28.49
CA LYS A 426 -33.37 3.47 -29.46
C LYS A 426 -32.00 3.22 -28.81
N LEU A 427 -31.55 4.13 -27.93
CA LEU A 427 -30.31 3.97 -27.18
C LEU A 427 -30.38 2.75 -26.25
N SER A 428 -31.50 2.58 -25.53
CA SER A 428 -31.71 1.40 -24.69
C SER A 428 -31.68 0.10 -25.51
N ALA A 429 -32.28 0.08 -26.71
CA ALA A 429 -32.24 -1.07 -27.60
C ALA A 429 -30.80 -1.40 -28.06
N VAL A 430 -30.01 -0.40 -28.44
CA VAL A 430 -28.59 -0.58 -28.84
C VAL A 430 -27.76 -1.10 -27.68
N LEU A 431 -27.99 -0.61 -26.45
CA LEU A 431 -27.31 -1.10 -25.26
C LEU A 431 -27.63 -2.58 -25.02
N ILE A 432 -28.91 -2.97 -25.05
CA ILE A 432 -29.33 -4.37 -24.86
C ILE A 432 -28.73 -5.28 -25.95
N GLN A 433 -28.75 -4.83 -27.21
CA GLN A 433 -28.14 -5.57 -28.31
C GLN A 433 -26.62 -5.74 -28.12
N THR A 434 -25.95 -4.70 -27.62
CA THR A 434 -24.50 -4.74 -27.37
C THR A 434 -24.16 -5.64 -26.19
N GLU A 435 -24.97 -5.64 -25.13
CA GLU A 435 -24.83 -6.58 -24.00
C GLU A 435 -24.92 -8.04 -24.44
N GLY A 436 -25.75 -8.33 -25.45
CA GLY A 436 -25.91 -9.66 -26.05
C GLY A 436 -24.68 -10.17 -26.82
N LYS A 437 -23.67 -9.32 -27.09
CA LYS A 437 -22.43 -9.75 -27.79
C LYS A 437 -21.50 -10.58 -26.92
N GLY A 438 -21.56 -10.45 -25.59
CA GLY A 438 -20.73 -11.25 -24.67
C GLY A 438 -20.48 -10.57 -23.31
N PRO A 439 -19.84 -11.28 -22.35
CA PRO A 439 -19.60 -10.77 -21.00
C PRO A 439 -18.72 -9.51 -20.97
N THR A 440 -17.73 -9.41 -21.85
CA THR A 440 -16.88 -8.21 -21.98
C THR A 440 -17.70 -7.00 -22.42
N SER A 441 -18.54 -7.17 -23.44
CA SER A 441 -19.45 -6.13 -23.92
C SER A 441 -20.44 -5.71 -22.84
N LYS A 442 -20.97 -6.67 -22.07
CA LYS A 442 -21.84 -6.41 -20.91
C LYS A 442 -21.12 -5.61 -19.81
N LEU A 443 -19.84 -5.91 -19.52
CA LEU A 443 -19.03 -5.15 -18.56
C LEU A 443 -18.88 -3.67 -18.96
N TRP A 444 -18.57 -3.39 -20.22
CA TRP A 444 -18.41 -2.02 -20.72
C TRP A 444 -19.74 -1.27 -20.85
N CYS A 445 -20.85 -1.96 -21.15
CA CYS A 445 -22.20 -1.39 -21.05
C CYS A 445 -22.58 -1.07 -19.60
N GLN A 446 -22.23 -1.94 -18.64
CA GLN A 446 -22.43 -1.67 -17.22
C GLN A 446 -21.58 -0.47 -16.76
N TYR A 447 -20.32 -0.37 -17.19
CA TYR A 447 -19.48 0.80 -16.94
C TYR A 447 -20.12 2.10 -17.46
N TYR A 448 -20.65 2.07 -18.68
CA TYR A 448 -21.38 3.20 -19.26
C TYR A 448 -22.56 3.63 -18.37
N ARG A 449 -23.37 2.67 -17.89
CA ARG A 449 -24.48 2.94 -16.96
C ARG A 449 -23.98 3.50 -15.62
N MET A 450 -22.91 2.95 -15.05
CA MET A 450 -22.34 3.46 -13.79
C MET A 450 -21.84 4.91 -13.93
N VAL A 451 -21.11 5.25 -14.99
CA VAL A 451 -20.67 6.64 -15.22
C VAL A 451 -21.87 7.56 -15.50
N THR A 452 -22.92 7.06 -16.15
CA THR A 452 -24.17 7.82 -16.32
C THR A 452 -24.83 8.16 -14.97
N LEU A 453 -24.90 7.21 -14.03
CA LEU A 453 -25.38 7.45 -12.67
C LEU A 453 -24.52 8.50 -11.94
N LEU A 454 -23.19 8.43 -12.07
CA LEU A 454 -22.27 9.43 -11.52
C LEU A 454 -22.59 10.86 -12.04
N LEU A 455 -22.84 10.98 -13.34
CA LEU A 455 -23.18 12.25 -13.98
C LEU A 455 -24.57 12.74 -13.58
N GLN A 456 -25.57 11.85 -13.49
CA GLN A 456 -26.91 12.18 -13.00
C GLN A 456 -26.89 12.66 -11.55
N PHE A 457 -26.09 12.02 -10.69
CA PHE A 457 -25.92 12.45 -9.30
C PHE A 457 -25.30 13.84 -9.21
N THR A 458 -24.30 14.11 -10.04
CA THR A 458 -23.69 15.44 -10.15
C THR A 458 -24.69 16.46 -10.69
N ALA A 459 -25.51 16.08 -11.67
CA ALA A 459 -26.54 16.94 -12.24
C ALA A 459 -27.63 17.31 -11.23
N ALA A 460 -28.11 16.35 -10.44
CA ALA A 460 -29.10 16.55 -9.39
C ALA A 460 -28.64 17.63 -8.40
N GLU A 461 -27.39 17.55 -7.94
CA GLU A 461 -26.83 18.50 -6.97
C GLU A 461 -26.42 19.84 -7.60
N ARG A 462 -26.16 19.88 -8.92
CA ARG A 462 -25.91 21.14 -9.63
C ARG A 462 -27.18 21.93 -9.91
N SER A 463 -28.27 21.22 -10.23
CA SER A 463 -29.58 21.78 -10.55
C SER A 463 -30.49 21.96 -9.32
N GLY A 464 -30.18 21.33 -8.19
CA GLY A 464 -31.05 21.33 -7.03
C GLY A 464 -32.30 20.46 -7.22
N ASP A 465 -32.20 19.36 -7.98
CA ASP A 465 -33.29 18.39 -8.17
C ASP A 465 -33.22 17.27 -7.11
N TRP A 466 -34.12 17.33 -6.13
CA TRP A 466 -34.16 16.40 -5.01
C TRP A 466 -34.64 14.99 -5.39
N GLN A 467 -35.60 14.88 -6.32
CA GLN A 467 -36.13 13.59 -6.75
C GLN A 467 -35.09 12.83 -7.57
N LEU A 468 -34.35 13.53 -8.43
CA LEU A 468 -33.24 12.96 -9.18
C LEU A 468 -32.10 12.53 -8.24
N HIS A 469 -31.84 13.28 -7.17
CA HIS A 469 -30.84 12.92 -6.16
C HIS A 469 -31.17 11.59 -5.47
N LEU A 470 -32.40 11.44 -4.97
CA LEU A 470 -32.83 10.21 -4.27
C LEU A 470 -32.90 8.99 -5.18
N SER A 471 -33.46 9.14 -6.38
CA SER A 471 -33.53 8.06 -7.38
C SER A 471 -32.14 7.58 -7.80
N THR A 472 -31.21 8.51 -8.04
CA THR A 472 -29.84 8.14 -8.41
C THR A 472 -29.11 7.40 -7.29
N ILE A 473 -29.25 7.83 -6.03
CA ILE A 473 -28.66 7.13 -4.88
C ILE A 473 -29.21 5.71 -4.74
N LYS A 474 -30.52 5.52 -4.97
CA LYS A 474 -31.17 4.20 -4.98
C LYS A 474 -30.54 3.29 -6.03
N ASP A 475 -30.25 3.80 -7.22
CA ASP A 475 -29.65 3.02 -8.32
C ASP A 475 -28.14 2.79 -8.15
N MET A 476 -27.44 3.62 -7.37
CA MET A 476 -26.04 3.39 -6.98
C MET A 476 -25.88 2.29 -5.92
N LEU A 477 -26.91 2.07 -5.10
CA LEU A 477 -26.86 1.17 -3.94
C LEU A 477 -26.45 -0.29 -4.30
N PRO A 478 -26.98 -0.94 -5.35
CA PRO A 478 -26.55 -2.28 -5.75
C PRO A 478 -25.04 -2.38 -5.99
N PHE A 479 -24.42 -1.37 -6.62
CA PHE A 479 -22.99 -1.38 -6.91
C PHE A 479 -22.13 -1.28 -5.64
N PHE A 480 -22.56 -0.54 -4.63
CA PHE A 480 -21.88 -0.49 -3.33
C PHE A 480 -21.86 -1.87 -2.65
N HIS A 481 -22.97 -2.61 -2.71
CA HIS A 481 -23.05 -3.98 -2.19
C HIS A 481 -22.18 -4.95 -2.99
N ALA A 482 -22.26 -4.88 -4.32
CA ALA A 482 -21.54 -5.76 -5.22
C ALA A 482 -20.02 -5.63 -5.08
N THR A 483 -19.50 -4.45 -4.74
CA THR A 483 -18.06 -4.17 -4.64
C THR A 483 -17.49 -4.29 -3.22
N GLY A 484 -18.33 -4.57 -2.22
CA GLY A 484 -17.86 -4.75 -0.84
C GLY A 484 -17.44 -3.45 -0.14
N HIS A 485 -17.91 -2.29 -0.61
CA HIS A 485 -17.72 -0.99 0.04
C HIS A 485 -18.59 -0.87 1.31
N PHE A 486 -18.47 -1.82 2.25
CA PHE A 486 -19.33 -1.99 3.43
C PHE A 486 -19.38 -0.80 4.38
N SER A 487 -18.55 0.23 4.22
CA SER A 487 -18.77 1.49 4.91
C SER A 487 -20.06 2.16 4.42
N TYR A 488 -20.22 2.27 3.09
CA TYR A 488 -21.42 2.80 2.42
C TYR A 488 -22.47 1.72 2.15
N ALA A 489 -22.02 0.47 1.96
CA ALA A 489 -22.84 -0.71 1.73
C ALA A 489 -23.22 -1.48 3.01
N LYS A 490 -22.75 -1.06 4.20
CA LYS A 490 -23.43 -1.47 5.44
C LYS A 490 -24.81 -0.89 5.32
N SER A 491 -25.74 -1.80 5.09
CA SER A 491 -27.10 -1.58 4.64
C SER A 491 -27.91 -0.62 5.50
N SER A 492 -27.39 -0.15 6.62
CA SER A 492 -27.98 0.93 7.40
C SER A 492 -27.78 2.31 6.79
N GLN A 493 -26.64 2.69 6.21
CA GLN A 493 -26.40 4.13 6.04
C GLN A 493 -27.16 4.75 4.87
N ILE A 494 -27.12 4.14 3.69
CA ILE A 494 -27.82 4.68 2.52
C ILE A 494 -29.30 4.29 2.53
N GLN A 495 -29.68 3.10 3.01
CA GLN A 495 -31.12 2.76 3.12
C GLN A 495 -31.83 3.53 4.23
N ILE A 496 -31.22 3.69 5.42
CA ILE A 496 -31.80 4.54 6.47
C ILE A 496 -31.78 5.99 6.01
N TYR A 497 -30.73 6.45 5.32
CA TYR A 497 -30.74 7.77 4.70
C TYR A 497 -31.89 7.92 3.70
N LEU A 498 -32.09 6.99 2.75
CA LEU A 498 -33.19 7.04 1.78
C LEU A 498 -34.56 6.98 2.47
N GLN A 499 -34.72 6.19 3.54
CA GLN A 499 -35.94 6.13 4.34
C GLN A 499 -36.18 7.45 5.09
N ASP A 500 -35.17 7.96 5.80
CA ASP A 500 -35.24 9.22 6.54
C ASP A 500 -35.56 10.40 5.61
N MET A 501 -34.96 10.41 4.41
CA MET A 501 -35.17 11.45 3.41
C MET A 501 -36.51 11.31 2.68
N ALA A 502 -37.06 10.10 2.54
CA ALA A 502 -38.41 9.88 2.03
C ALA A 502 -39.48 10.28 3.07
N ASP A 503 -39.23 10.00 4.35
CA ASP A 503 -40.09 10.40 5.47
C ASP A 503 -40.05 11.92 5.74
N LEU A 504 -39.14 12.65 5.10
CA LEU A 504 -38.96 14.10 5.28
C LEU A 504 -40.24 14.88 4.89
N GLU A 505 -40.95 14.42 3.85
CA GLU A 505 -42.21 15.00 3.38
C GLU A 505 -43.33 14.91 4.42
N SER A 506 -43.28 13.90 5.30
CA SER A 506 -44.27 13.71 6.38
C SER A 506 -43.96 14.51 7.66
N LYS A 507 -42.75 15.05 7.79
CA LYS A 507 -42.24 15.68 9.02
C LYS A 507 -42.04 17.20 8.90
N LEU A 508 -41.94 17.75 7.68
CA LEU A 508 -41.80 19.19 7.43
C LEU A 508 -43.15 19.84 7.15
N SER A 509 -43.26 21.15 7.42
CA SER A 509 -44.44 21.92 7.02
C SER A 509 -44.46 22.18 5.51
N GLU A 510 -45.65 22.35 4.93
CA GLU A 510 -45.87 22.39 3.47
C GLU A 510 -45.04 23.48 2.75
N GLY A 511 -44.94 24.67 3.34
CA GLY A 511 -44.15 25.78 2.79
C GLY A 511 -42.63 25.66 3.00
N GLU A 512 -42.18 24.87 3.98
CA GLU A 512 -40.76 24.61 4.22
C GLU A 512 -40.23 23.49 3.33
N LEU A 513 -41.08 22.49 3.06
CA LEU A 513 -40.82 21.45 2.07
C LEU A 513 -40.69 22.05 0.67
N GLU A 514 -41.57 23.00 0.30
CA GLU A 514 -41.49 23.69 -0.99
C GLU A 514 -40.18 24.46 -1.16
N ARG A 515 -39.68 25.12 -0.12
CA ARG A 515 -38.38 25.80 -0.15
C ARG A 515 -37.20 24.83 -0.22
N PHE A 516 -37.24 23.74 0.54
CA PHE A 516 -36.14 22.78 0.58
C PHE A 516 -36.05 21.93 -0.70
N VAL A 517 -37.19 21.43 -1.18
CA VAL A 517 -37.33 20.50 -2.31
C VAL A 517 -37.62 21.24 -3.62
N GLY A 518 -38.57 22.19 -3.61
CA GLY A 518 -39.02 22.92 -4.80
C GLY A 518 -38.07 24.04 -5.24
N GLU A 519 -37.52 24.80 -4.30
CA GLU A 519 -36.55 25.88 -4.61
C GLU A 519 -35.07 25.40 -4.64
N GLY A 520 -34.81 24.14 -4.25
CA GLY A 520 -33.50 23.49 -4.36
C GLY A 520 -32.49 23.90 -3.29
N TYR A 521 -32.94 24.37 -2.13
CA TYR A 521 -32.09 24.83 -1.02
C TYR A 521 -31.30 23.73 -0.31
N PHE A 522 -31.41 22.46 -0.73
CA PHE A 522 -30.49 21.42 -0.30
C PHE A 522 -29.07 21.58 -0.89
N THR A 523 -28.91 22.39 -1.94
CA THR A 523 -27.61 22.63 -2.61
C THR A 523 -27.09 24.03 -2.28
N ILE A 524 -25.78 24.18 -2.10
CA ILE A 524 -25.19 25.52 -1.87
C ILE A 524 -24.91 26.18 -3.22
N ARG A 525 -25.51 27.34 -3.47
CA ARG A 525 -25.28 28.17 -4.65
C ARG A 525 -24.52 29.44 -4.24
N ARG A 526 -23.46 29.77 -4.98
CA ARG A 526 -22.68 31.01 -4.76
C ARG A 526 -23.10 32.16 -5.68
N GLY A 527 -23.96 31.89 -6.63
CA GLY A 527 -24.56 32.88 -7.52
C GLY A 527 -25.85 32.34 -8.11
N ASP A 528 -26.63 33.20 -8.74
CA ASP A 528 -27.99 32.89 -9.18
C ASP A 528 -28.08 32.00 -10.44
N LYS A 529 -26.95 31.40 -10.85
CA LYS A 529 -26.86 30.53 -12.02
C LYS A 529 -27.47 29.16 -11.72
N TYR A 530 -28.35 28.67 -12.60
CA TYR A 530 -29.09 27.41 -12.44
C TYR A 530 -28.19 26.18 -12.17
N TRP A 531 -27.04 26.05 -12.85
CA TRP A 531 -26.11 24.91 -12.72
C TRP A 531 -24.99 25.12 -11.67
N SER A 532 -25.15 26.08 -10.76
CA SER A 532 -24.09 26.45 -9.81
C SER A 532 -24.12 25.70 -8.48
N GLY A 533 -25.10 24.81 -8.27
CA GLY A 533 -25.26 24.03 -7.04
C GLY A 533 -23.99 23.23 -6.70
N THR A 534 -23.62 23.24 -5.43
CA THR A 534 -22.40 22.59 -4.94
C THR A 534 -22.72 21.83 -3.65
N TRP A 535 -22.17 20.62 -3.49
CA TRP A 535 -22.35 19.83 -2.27
C TRP A 535 -21.91 20.59 -1.02
N THR A 536 -22.70 20.45 0.05
CA THR A 536 -22.47 21.12 1.34
C THR A 536 -21.11 20.73 1.94
N ASP A 537 -20.75 19.45 1.90
CA ASP A 537 -19.48 18.94 2.43
C ASP A 537 -18.28 19.37 1.56
N MET A 538 -18.46 19.45 0.24
CA MET A 538 -17.41 19.98 -0.65
C MET A 538 -17.12 21.46 -0.40
N ILE A 539 -18.12 22.29 -0.09
CA ILE A 539 -17.91 23.70 0.26
C ILE A 539 -17.14 23.83 1.57
N ILE A 540 -17.49 23.03 2.59
CA ILE A 540 -16.77 22.99 3.86
C ILE A 540 -15.29 22.67 3.61
N GLU A 541 -14.99 21.67 2.78
CA GLU A 541 -13.62 21.28 2.49
C GLU A 541 -12.85 22.32 1.65
N GLN A 542 -13.48 22.84 0.58
CA GLN A 542 -12.81 23.70 -0.40
C GLN A 542 -12.67 25.16 0.04
N ASN A 543 -13.55 25.67 0.88
CA ASN A 543 -13.52 27.05 1.36
C ASN A 543 -13.10 27.13 2.82
N LEU A 544 -13.90 26.54 3.71
CA LEU A 544 -13.76 26.74 5.15
C LEU A 544 -12.45 26.11 5.63
N MET A 545 -12.29 24.81 5.36
CA MET A 545 -11.12 24.04 5.79
C MET A 545 -9.86 24.42 5.03
N ARG A 546 -9.96 24.72 3.72
CA ARG A 546 -8.80 25.18 2.95
C ARG A 546 -8.26 26.53 3.42
N ALA A 547 -9.13 27.50 3.69
CA ALA A 547 -8.72 28.80 4.22
C ALA A 547 -8.13 28.70 5.63
N MET A 548 -8.64 27.77 6.45
CA MET A 548 -8.07 27.46 7.76
C MET A 548 -6.73 26.70 7.69
N LYS A 549 -6.49 25.89 6.66
CA LYS A 549 -5.31 24.99 6.53
C LYS A 549 -4.18 25.49 5.63
N SER A 550 -4.36 26.59 4.90
CA SER A 550 -3.30 27.22 4.08
C SER A 550 -2.20 27.86 4.93
N SER A 551 -1.02 28.11 4.35
CA SER A 551 0.07 28.86 5.00
C SER A 551 -0.37 30.29 5.32
N GLY A 552 -0.37 30.67 6.61
CA GLY A 552 -0.99 31.90 7.11
C GLY A 552 -2.44 31.73 7.60
N GLY A 553 -3.00 30.52 7.48
CA GLY A 553 -4.29 30.13 8.02
C GLY A 553 -4.22 29.64 9.47
N LEU A 554 -5.40 29.46 10.05
CA LEU A 554 -5.64 29.27 11.48
C LEU A 554 -5.04 27.98 12.09
N THR A 555 -4.80 26.94 11.28
CA THR A 555 -4.41 25.59 11.75
C THR A 555 -2.96 25.20 11.48
N ARG A 556 -2.15 26.03 10.81
CA ARG A 556 -0.71 25.80 10.62
C ARG A 556 0.09 26.96 11.22
N GLY A 557 0.45 26.86 12.51
CA GLY A 557 1.22 27.88 13.23
C GLY A 557 1.11 27.79 14.75
N ARG A 558 1.42 28.89 15.46
CA ARG A 558 1.42 29.03 16.93
C ARG A 558 0.00 28.98 17.54
N GLY A 559 -0.72 27.86 17.38
CA GLY A 559 -1.99 27.58 18.06
C GLY A 559 -3.15 28.55 17.76
N MET A 560 -4.35 28.16 18.20
CA MET A 560 -5.60 28.90 18.02
C MET A 560 -5.92 29.78 19.25
N SER A 561 -5.06 30.75 19.60
CA SER A 561 -5.41 31.69 20.68
C SER A 561 -6.53 32.66 20.26
N ASP A 562 -7.39 33.08 21.19
CA ASP A 562 -8.48 34.04 20.96
C ASP A 562 -8.03 35.34 20.28
N SER A 563 -6.80 35.82 20.57
CA SER A 563 -6.29 37.04 19.92
C SER A 563 -5.98 36.86 18.43
N VAL A 564 -5.59 35.65 18.01
CA VAL A 564 -5.31 35.31 16.61
C VAL A 564 -6.61 35.05 15.87
N ILE A 565 -7.57 34.35 16.49
CA ILE A 565 -8.93 34.17 15.97
C ILE A 565 -9.60 35.54 15.78
N GLY A 566 -9.55 36.40 16.80
CA GLY A 566 -10.12 37.75 16.76
C GLY A 566 -9.47 38.63 15.69
N LYS A 567 -8.15 38.56 15.52
CA LYS A 567 -7.46 39.26 14.42
C LYS A 567 -7.86 38.71 13.06
N TRP A 568 -8.01 37.40 12.91
CA TRP A 568 -8.35 36.78 11.63
C TRP A 568 -9.81 37.06 11.23
N ILE A 569 -10.76 36.90 12.18
CA ILE A 569 -12.18 37.22 11.99
C ILE A 569 -12.37 38.73 11.79
N GLY A 570 -11.68 39.56 12.55
CA GLY A 570 -11.74 41.02 12.41
C GLY A 570 -11.11 41.54 11.12
N ALA A 571 -10.02 40.91 10.65
CA ALA A 571 -9.34 41.30 9.42
C ALA A 571 -10.03 40.77 8.15
N GLY A 572 -10.79 39.67 8.23
CA GLY A 572 -11.47 39.06 7.07
C GLY A 572 -12.37 40.03 6.30
N PRO A 573 -13.35 40.69 6.95
CA PRO A 573 -14.21 41.69 6.31
C PRO A 573 -13.42 42.89 5.76
N LEU A 574 -12.37 43.33 6.45
CA LEU A 574 -11.49 44.42 6.01
C LEU A 574 -10.69 44.04 4.76
N MET A 575 -10.14 42.82 4.72
CA MET A 575 -9.37 42.30 3.60
C MET A 575 -10.26 42.07 2.37
N LEU A 576 -11.48 41.55 2.55
CA LEU A 576 -12.50 41.48 1.50
C LEU A 576 -12.84 42.87 0.95
N ARG A 577 -12.98 43.89 1.82
CA ARG A 577 -13.20 45.27 1.40
C ARG A 577 -12.02 45.85 0.63
N ILE A 578 -10.79 45.54 1.03
CA ILE A 578 -9.57 45.97 0.32
C ILE A 578 -9.49 45.30 -1.04
N VAL A 579 -9.73 43.99 -1.13
CA VAL A 579 -9.75 43.25 -2.40
C VAL A 579 -10.83 43.80 -3.32
N HIS A 580 -12.06 43.98 -2.82
CA HIS A 580 -13.16 44.56 -3.59
C HIS A 580 -12.87 45.99 -4.07
N ASN A 581 -12.25 46.82 -3.22
CA ASN A 581 -11.81 48.15 -3.61
C ASN A 581 -10.64 48.14 -4.61
N LEU A 582 -9.75 47.14 -4.53
CA LEU A 582 -8.66 46.94 -5.49
C LEU A 582 -9.21 46.48 -6.85
N GLU A 583 -10.19 45.59 -6.86
CA GLU A 583 -10.92 45.15 -8.05
C GLU A 583 -11.62 46.34 -8.72
N ASN A 584 -12.34 47.14 -7.94
CA ASN A 584 -12.99 48.38 -8.41
C ASN A 584 -11.96 49.42 -8.90
N PHE A 585 -10.84 49.59 -8.20
CA PHE A 585 -9.77 50.54 -8.56
C PHE A 585 -9.04 50.13 -9.83
N CYS A 586 -8.78 48.83 -10.01
CA CYS A 586 -8.17 48.30 -11.21
C CYS A 586 -9.15 48.20 -12.40
N GLN A 587 -10.44 48.50 -12.19
CA GLN A 587 -11.53 48.26 -13.16
C GLN A 587 -11.52 46.82 -13.70
N ILE A 588 -11.03 45.89 -12.90
CA ILE A 588 -11.10 44.47 -13.17
C ILE A 588 -12.30 44.00 -12.35
N GLU A 589 -13.51 44.24 -12.86
CA GLU A 589 -14.63 43.44 -12.42
C GLU A 589 -14.30 42.01 -12.84
N VAL A 590 -13.94 41.16 -11.88
CA VAL A 590 -13.92 39.70 -12.09
C VAL A 590 -15.36 39.21 -12.07
N GLU A 591 -16.26 39.88 -12.79
CA GLU A 591 -17.38 39.18 -13.37
C GLU A 591 -16.76 38.28 -14.43
N SER A 592 -16.49 37.03 -14.08
CA SER A 592 -16.21 36.01 -15.09
C SER A 592 -17.46 35.93 -15.97
N GLY A 593 -17.48 36.69 -17.06
CA GLY A 593 -18.56 36.73 -18.05
C GLY A 593 -18.75 35.39 -18.78
N GLU A 594 -17.87 34.43 -18.56
CA GLU A 594 -18.00 33.07 -19.07
C GLU A 594 -18.61 32.14 -18.02
N GLN A 595 -19.71 31.48 -18.39
CA GLN A 595 -20.57 30.64 -17.52
C GLN A 595 -19.82 29.54 -16.72
N HIS A 596 -18.68 29.01 -17.20
CA HIS A 596 -17.83 28.03 -16.49
C HIS A 596 -16.45 27.90 -17.17
N HIS A 597 -15.39 27.55 -16.43
CA HIS A 597 -14.05 27.33 -17.01
C HIS A 597 -13.99 26.24 -18.09
N ASP A 598 -14.91 25.27 -18.03
CA ASP A 598 -15.06 24.19 -19.03
C ASP A 598 -15.69 24.67 -20.35
N LEU A 599 -16.25 25.88 -20.40
CA LEU A 599 -16.83 26.46 -21.61
C LEU A 599 -15.79 27.28 -22.41
N ARG A 600 -14.54 27.32 -21.96
CA ARG A 600 -13.46 28.00 -22.68
C ARG A 600 -13.10 27.28 -23.97
N THR A 601 -12.89 28.03 -25.05
CA THR A 601 -12.48 27.46 -26.35
C THR A 601 -11.16 26.67 -26.26
N SER A 602 -10.23 27.07 -25.40
CA SER A 602 -8.99 26.35 -25.12
C SER A 602 -9.23 25.01 -24.42
N PHE A 603 -10.20 24.95 -23.51
CA PHE A 603 -10.64 23.70 -22.88
C PHE A 603 -11.25 22.76 -23.91
N PHE A 604 -12.17 23.23 -24.75
CA PHE A 604 -12.75 22.43 -25.82
C PHE A 604 -11.72 21.86 -26.80
N LYS A 605 -10.72 22.65 -27.21
CA LYS A 605 -9.63 22.16 -28.08
C LYS A 605 -8.82 21.05 -27.41
N ARG A 606 -8.52 21.21 -26.12
CA ARG A 606 -7.80 20.20 -25.32
C ARG A 606 -8.64 18.93 -25.16
N GLU A 607 -9.91 19.04 -24.80
CA GLU A 607 -10.83 17.90 -24.65
C GLU A 607 -10.99 17.14 -25.96
N LYS A 608 -11.15 17.84 -27.08
CA LYS A 608 -11.25 17.20 -28.40
C LYS A 608 -9.98 16.41 -28.75
N SER A 609 -8.79 16.96 -28.46
CA SER A 609 -7.53 16.25 -28.66
C SER A 609 -7.41 14.99 -27.79
N VAL A 610 -7.83 15.07 -26.54
CA VAL A 610 -7.81 13.95 -25.60
C VAL A 610 -8.82 12.87 -26.00
N LEU A 611 -10.02 13.27 -26.39
CA LEU A 611 -11.07 12.37 -26.87
C LEU A 611 -10.60 11.58 -28.10
N ASN A 612 -9.95 12.23 -29.06
CA ASN A 612 -9.40 11.55 -30.24
C ASN A 612 -8.40 10.45 -29.85
N LYS A 613 -7.59 10.64 -28.80
CA LYS A 613 -6.65 9.59 -28.34
C LYS A 613 -7.41 8.36 -27.81
N VAL A 614 -8.47 8.58 -27.05
CA VAL A 614 -9.32 7.48 -26.53
C VAL A 614 -10.05 6.77 -27.67
N GLU A 615 -10.55 7.51 -28.66
CA GLU A 615 -11.19 6.94 -29.86
C GLU A 615 -10.21 6.06 -30.66
N VAL A 616 -8.98 6.54 -30.91
CA VAL A 616 -7.94 5.75 -31.57
C VAL A 616 -7.59 4.49 -30.77
N TRP A 617 -7.58 4.60 -29.44
CA TRP A 617 -7.36 3.45 -28.57
C TRP A 617 -8.48 2.42 -28.67
N PHE A 618 -9.76 2.83 -28.69
CA PHE A 618 -10.90 1.92 -28.86
C PHE A 618 -11.03 1.34 -30.28
N GLN A 619 -10.52 2.04 -31.31
CA GLN A 619 -10.40 1.47 -32.65
C GLN A 619 -9.39 0.31 -32.69
N THR A 620 -8.38 0.37 -31.83
CA THR A 620 -7.36 -0.69 -31.73
C THR A 620 -7.79 -1.80 -30.78
N ASN A 621 -8.51 -1.46 -29.71
CA ASN A 621 -8.99 -2.36 -28.67
C ASN A 621 -10.52 -2.24 -28.59
N ASP A 622 -11.24 -3.07 -29.33
CA ASP A 622 -12.70 -3.03 -29.37
C ASP A 622 -13.29 -3.25 -27.96
N PRO A 623 -14.06 -2.28 -27.41
CA PRO A 623 -14.74 -2.45 -26.13
C PRO A 623 -15.92 -3.43 -26.19
N PHE A 624 -16.41 -3.78 -27.39
CA PHE A 624 -17.59 -4.64 -27.58
C PHE A 624 -17.31 -5.92 -28.40
N PRO A 625 -16.30 -6.72 -28.04
CA PRO A 625 -15.96 -7.92 -28.79
C PRO A 625 -17.03 -9.00 -28.55
N LYS A 626 -17.26 -9.84 -29.57
CA LYS A 626 -18.13 -11.01 -29.46
C LYS A 626 -17.36 -12.16 -28.82
N THR A 627 -17.54 -12.37 -27.51
CA THR A 627 -16.76 -13.35 -26.73
C THR A 627 -17.65 -14.13 -25.76
N ASP A 628 -17.34 -15.41 -25.54
CA ASP A 628 -18.08 -16.25 -24.57
C ASP A 628 -17.63 -16.04 -23.13
N LYS A 629 -16.42 -15.47 -22.94
CA LYS A 629 -15.81 -15.18 -21.63
C LYS A 629 -15.53 -13.68 -21.49
N CYS A 630 -15.37 -13.23 -20.25
CA CYS A 630 -14.96 -11.85 -19.96
C CYS A 630 -13.46 -11.71 -20.23
N ILE A 631 -13.06 -10.73 -21.04
CA ILE A 631 -11.67 -10.54 -21.46
C ILE A 631 -11.27 -9.09 -21.17
N SER A 632 -10.03 -8.90 -20.72
CA SER A 632 -9.43 -7.57 -20.68
C SER A 632 -9.21 -7.06 -22.10
N ILE A 633 -9.83 -5.94 -22.46
CA ILE A 633 -9.63 -5.35 -23.79
C ILE A 633 -8.25 -4.73 -23.93
N SER A 634 -7.59 -4.44 -22.81
CA SER A 634 -6.18 -4.12 -22.82
C SER A 634 -5.39 -5.43 -22.90
N THR A 635 -5.26 -6.24 -21.86
CA THR A 635 -4.25 -7.31 -21.80
C THR A 635 -4.59 -8.58 -22.56
N GLY A 636 -5.83 -8.74 -23.02
CA GLY A 636 -6.32 -10.00 -23.57
C GLY A 636 -6.50 -11.10 -22.52
N VAL A 637 -6.31 -10.78 -21.23
CA VAL A 637 -6.49 -11.76 -20.15
C VAL A 637 -7.94 -12.18 -20.06
N ILE A 638 -8.16 -13.49 -20.13
CA ILE A 638 -9.48 -14.11 -20.02
C ILE A 638 -9.78 -14.38 -18.55
N GLY A 639 -10.93 -13.91 -18.08
CA GLY A 639 -11.44 -14.18 -16.74
C GLY A 639 -11.71 -15.66 -16.50
N SER A 640 -11.62 -16.06 -15.23
CA SER A 640 -11.95 -17.42 -14.80
C SER A 640 -13.47 -17.68 -14.89
N GLU A 641 -13.89 -18.93 -14.66
CA GLU A 641 -15.32 -19.27 -14.54
C GLU A 641 -16.01 -18.55 -13.37
N HIS A 642 -15.23 -17.98 -12.44
CA HIS A 642 -15.72 -17.25 -11.29
C HIS A 642 -15.80 -15.74 -11.52
N THR A 643 -15.28 -15.20 -12.63
CA THR A 643 -15.40 -13.79 -12.96
C THR A 643 -16.87 -13.45 -13.19
N ASN A 644 -17.39 -12.48 -12.45
CA ASN A 644 -18.79 -12.06 -12.56
C ASN A 644 -18.99 -10.54 -12.43
N CYS A 645 -17.92 -9.75 -12.54
CA CYS A 645 -17.99 -8.28 -12.46
C CYS A 645 -18.93 -7.64 -13.49
N TYR A 646 -19.20 -8.32 -14.62
CA TYR A 646 -20.17 -7.89 -15.64
C TYR A 646 -21.64 -8.00 -15.20
N ASN A 647 -21.92 -8.63 -14.05
CA ASN A 647 -23.24 -8.75 -13.43
C ASN A 647 -23.29 -8.04 -12.05
N ALA A 648 -22.50 -6.99 -11.85
CA ALA A 648 -22.39 -6.33 -10.54
C ALA A 648 -23.72 -5.79 -10.05
N PHE A 649 -24.54 -5.21 -10.92
CA PHE A 649 -25.86 -4.72 -10.55
C PHE A 649 -26.77 -5.85 -10.01
N ASP A 650 -26.84 -6.97 -10.74
CA ASP A 650 -27.67 -8.14 -10.38
C ASP A 650 -27.21 -8.78 -9.06
N VAL A 651 -25.90 -8.90 -8.87
CA VAL A 651 -25.30 -9.41 -7.61
C VAL A 651 -25.64 -8.48 -6.46
N GLY A 652 -25.55 -7.16 -6.66
CA GLY A 652 -25.96 -6.15 -5.69
C GLY A 652 -27.42 -6.27 -5.29
N CYS A 653 -28.33 -6.45 -6.26
CA CYS A 653 -29.76 -6.63 -6.02
C CYS A 653 -30.06 -7.89 -5.20
N LYS A 654 -29.42 -9.02 -5.52
CA LYS A 654 -29.57 -10.27 -4.73
C LYS A 654 -29.12 -10.11 -3.27
N ILE A 655 -28.06 -9.33 -3.04
CA ILE A 655 -27.61 -9.01 -1.68
C ILE A 655 -28.68 -8.15 -0.97
N LEU A 656 -29.25 -7.17 -1.65
CA LEU A 656 -30.31 -6.30 -1.11
C LEU A 656 -31.58 -7.08 -0.74
N GLU A 657 -32.02 -8.02 -1.60
CA GLU A 657 -33.14 -8.92 -1.30
C GLU A 657 -32.91 -9.72 -0.02
N SER A 658 -31.68 -10.20 0.20
CA SER A 658 -31.33 -10.95 1.42
C SER A 658 -31.36 -10.11 2.70
N ILE A 659 -31.41 -8.77 2.59
CA ILE A 659 -31.42 -7.80 3.70
C ILE A 659 -32.85 -7.32 3.99
N TYR A 660 -33.77 -7.44 3.04
CA TYR A 660 -35.15 -6.97 3.18
C TYR A 660 -35.80 -7.53 4.46
N GLN A 661 -36.47 -6.64 5.22
CA GLN A 661 -37.11 -6.92 6.53
C GLN A 661 -36.20 -7.39 7.68
N LYS A 662 -34.87 -7.25 7.58
CA LYS A 662 -33.95 -7.54 8.70
C LYS A 662 -33.62 -6.29 9.50
N THR A 663 -33.41 -6.45 10.81
CA THR A 663 -32.95 -5.35 11.67
C THR A 663 -31.45 -5.09 11.51
N PHE A 664 -30.98 -3.88 11.80
CA PHE A 664 -29.58 -3.49 11.62
C PHE A 664 -28.57 -4.44 12.31
N GLY A 665 -28.92 -4.99 13.49
CA GLY A 665 -28.07 -5.91 14.24
C GLY A 665 -27.95 -7.32 13.64
N GLU A 666 -28.89 -7.72 12.78
CA GLU A 666 -28.97 -9.08 12.21
C GLU A 666 -28.24 -9.20 10.86
N ILE A 667 -27.88 -8.06 10.26
CA ILE A 667 -27.23 -8.00 8.96
C ILE A 667 -25.75 -8.43 9.07
N LYS A 668 -25.39 -9.51 8.38
CA LYS A 668 -24.00 -9.98 8.24
C LYS A 668 -23.56 -9.89 6.79
N LEU A 669 -22.66 -8.94 6.50
CA LEU A 669 -22.08 -8.78 5.17
C LEU A 669 -20.81 -9.63 5.03
N SER A 670 -20.73 -10.37 3.92
CA SER A 670 -19.62 -11.27 3.61
C SER A 670 -18.85 -10.80 2.39
N ARG A 671 -17.52 -10.83 2.47
CA ARG A 671 -16.62 -10.62 1.31
C ARG A 671 -16.69 -11.75 0.28
N LYS A 672 -17.35 -12.88 0.59
CA LYS A 672 -17.53 -13.98 -0.37
C LYS A 672 -18.64 -13.72 -1.38
N ASN A 673 -19.56 -12.79 -1.08
CA ASN A 673 -20.74 -12.54 -1.91
C ASN A 673 -20.54 -11.37 -2.89
N ILE A 674 -19.36 -10.73 -2.87
CA ILE A 674 -19.04 -9.60 -3.75
C ILE A 674 -18.63 -10.10 -5.14
N VAL A 675 -18.62 -9.21 -6.13
CA VAL A 675 -18.14 -9.57 -7.47
C VAL A 675 -16.64 -9.82 -7.51
N ARG A 676 -16.25 -10.73 -8.39
CA ARG A 676 -14.87 -10.99 -8.77
C ARG A 676 -14.55 -10.28 -10.09
N ASN A 677 -13.56 -9.40 -10.05
CA ASN A 677 -13.05 -8.67 -11.21
C ASN A 677 -11.91 -9.44 -11.89
N LEU A 678 -11.50 -8.99 -13.07
CA LEU A 678 -10.49 -9.66 -13.88
C LEU A 678 -9.10 -9.64 -13.23
N GLU A 679 -8.77 -8.58 -12.48
CA GLU A 679 -7.48 -8.49 -11.77
C GLU A 679 -7.33 -9.58 -10.70
N MET A 680 -8.43 -9.96 -10.03
CA MET A 680 -8.45 -11.05 -9.06
C MET A 680 -8.15 -12.43 -9.68
N ASP A 681 -8.25 -12.57 -11.00
CA ASP A 681 -7.95 -13.80 -11.74
C ASP A 681 -6.54 -13.80 -12.40
N THR A 682 -5.84 -12.65 -12.42
CA THR A 682 -4.55 -12.46 -13.15
C THR A 682 -3.29 -13.06 -12.48
N GLY A 683 -3.42 -14.12 -11.67
CA GLY A 683 -2.26 -14.93 -11.26
C GLY A 683 -1.45 -14.43 -10.05
N ASN A 684 -1.91 -13.38 -9.35
CA ASN A 684 -1.41 -13.08 -7.99
C ASN A 684 -2.17 -13.83 -6.89
N THR A 685 -3.17 -14.63 -7.27
CA THR A 685 -4.08 -15.35 -6.40
C THR A 685 -3.79 -16.84 -6.46
N PHE A 686 -3.43 -17.43 -5.32
CA PHE A 686 -3.29 -18.88 -5.19
C PHE A 686 -4.36 -19.41 -4.24
N LYS A 687 -4.80 -20.66 -4.47
CA LYS A 687 -5.80 -21.32 -3.64
C LYS A 687 -5.15 -21.84 -2.37
N VAL A 688 -5.62 -21.34 -1.23
CA VAL A 688 -5.34 -21.93 0.09
C VAL A 688 -6.67 -22.34 0.69
N HIS A 689 -6.86 -23.64 0.91
CA HIS A 689 -8.08 -24.21 1.49
C HIS A 689 -9.37 -23.60 0.89
N GLU A 690 -9.49 -23.66 -0.45
CA GLU A 690 -10.65 -23.22 -1.24
C GLU A 690 -10.92 -21.70 -1.30
N ASN A 691 -10.05 -20.84 -0.76
CA ASN A 691 -10.16 -19.39 -0.91
C ASN A 691 -9.00 -18.84 -1.76
N ASP A 692 -9.30 -17.90 -2.66
CA ASP A 692 -8.30 -17.22 -3.49
C ASP A 692 -7.65 -16.10 -2.66
N ILE A 693 -6.33 -16.14 -2.48
CA ILE A 693 -5.58 -15.15 -1.68
C ILE A 693 -4.63 -14.38 -2.58
N THR A 694 -4.80 -13.05 -2.67
CA THR A 694 -3.88 -12.17 -3.40
C THR A 694 -2.55 -12.01 -2.65
N CYS A 695 -1.45 -12.35 -3.31
CA CYS A 695 -0.09 -12.29 -2.81
C CYS A 695 0.45 -10.84 -2.85
N ASP A 696 0.50 -10.18 -1.70
CA ASP A 696 1.26 -8.94 -1.53
C ASP A 696 2.61 -9.28 -0.87
N PRO A 697 3.75 -9.10 -1.56
CA PRO A 697 5.08 -9.38 -1.01
C PRO A 697 5.38 -8.65 0.31
N LEU A 698 4.82 -7.44 0.50
CA LEU A 698 4.99 -6.68 1.74
C LEU A 698 4.27 -7.34 2.92
N ARG A 699 3.09 -7.90 2.69
CA ARG A 699 2.34 -8.68 3.69
C ARG A 699 3.00 -10.02 4.01
N LEU A 700 3.59 -10.67 3.02
CA LEU A 700 4.39 -11.88 3.24
C LEU A 700 5.61 -11.58 4.11
N PHE A 701 6.30 -10.46 3.84
CA PHE A 701 7.45 -10.06 4.63
C PHE A 701 7.08 -9.78 6.11
N GLN A 702 5.97 -9.07 6.34
CA GLN A 702 5.42 -8.86 7.68
C GLN A 702 5.07 -10.19 8.39
N ARG A 703 4.54 -11.17 7.66
CA ARG A 703 4.26 -12.52 8.21
C ARG A 703 5.52 -13.31 8.50
N ILE A 704 6.55 -13.19 7.67
CA ILE A 704 7.84 -13.87 7.88
C ILE A 704 8.53 -13.35 9.14
N SER A 705 8.53 -12.03 9.37
CA SER A 705 9.06 -11.41 10.59
C SER A 705 8.40 -11.93 11.87
N ILE A 706 7.19 -12.49 11.78
CA ILE A 706 6.41 -13.04 12.89
C ILE A 706 6.81 -14.51 13.20
N PHE A 707 7.20 -15.29 12.19
CA PHE A 707 7.66 -16.68 12.38
C PHE A 707 9.14 -16.80 12.74
N MET A 708 9.85 -15.67 12.79
CA MET A 708 11.24 -15.62 13.26
C MET A 708 11.29 -15.89 14.76
N THR A 709 11.57 -17.14 15.14
CA THR A 709 11.90 -17.52 16.53
C THR A 709 13.40 -17.43 16.83
N SER A 710 14.26 -17.39 15.80
CA SER A 710 15.71 -17.14 15.89
C SER A 710 16.24 -16.53 14.57
N GLN A 711 17.47 -16.00 14.56
CA GLN A 711 18.10 -15.47 13.33
C GLN A 711 18.26 -16.54 12.24
N ASP A 712 18.37 -17.82 12.62
CA ASP A 712 18.57 -18.94 11.69
C ASP A 712 17.28 -19.34 10.93
N ASN A 713 16.09 -18.99 11.44
CA ASN A 713 14.81 -19.26 10.76
C ASN A 713 14.54 -18.34 9.56
N LEU A 714 15.22 -17.18 9.44
CA LEU A 714 14.97 -16.25 8.34
C LEU A 714 15.51 -16.76 7.00
N GLU A 715 16.62 -17.50 7.05
CA GLU A 715 17.26 -18.11 5.87
C GLU A 715 16.32 -19.11 5.16
N GLU A 716 15.52 -19.87 5.93
CA GLU A 716 14.58 -20.84 5.36
C GLU A 716 13.48 -20.19 4.51
N PHE A 717 13.05 -18.97 4.83
CA PHE A 717 12.03 -18.26 4.06
C PHE A 717 12.57 -17.74 2.72
N PHE A 718 13.87 -17.46 2.62
CA PHE A 718 14.51 -17.01 1.39
C PHE A 718 14.83 -18.13 0.39
N LYS A 719 14.60 -19.39 0.76
CA LYS A 719 14.46 -20.52 -0.19
C LYS A 719 13.24 -20.35 -1.10
N TYR A 720 12.25 -19.58 -0.63
CA TYR A 720 11.06 -19.21 -1.40
C TYR A 720 11.24 -17.82 -2.02
N GLU A 721 10.57 -17.61 -3.14
CA GLU A 721 10.71 -16.38 -3.92
C GLU A 721 9.96 -15.18 -3.31
N LEU A 722 9.03 -15.44 -2.38
CA LEU A 722 8.18 -14.45 -1.69
C LEU A 722 7.27 -13.67 -2.65
N SER A 723 7.02 -14.24 -3.82
CA SER A 723 6.17 -13.71 -4.88
C SER A 723 5.64 -14.87 -5.76
N PRO A 724 4.56 -14.66 -6.53
CA PRO A 724 3.93 -15.72 -7.34
C PRO A 724 4.82 -16.29 -8.45
N TYR A 725 5.80 -15.50 -8.90
CA TYR A 725 6.80 -15.89 -9.89
C TYR A 725 8.12 -15.16 -9.61
N PRO A 726 9.28 -15.67 -10.07
CA PRO A 726 10.58 -15.06 -9.79
C PRO A 726 10.73 -13.70 -10.45
N LEU A 727 10.61 -12.64 -9.66
CA LEU A 727 10.63 -11.27 -10.16
C LEU A 727 11.99 -10.87 -10.77
N SER A 728 13.07 -11.58 -10.46
CA SER A 728 14.38 -11.39 -11.09
C SER A 728 14.45 -11.91 -12.53
N LEU A 729 13.54 -12.84 -12.90
CA LEU A 729 13.47 -13.48 -14.22
C LEU A 729 12.17 -13.15 -14.96
N PHE A 730 11.07 -12.84 -14.29
CA PHE A 730 9.77 -12.62 -14.92
C PHE A 730 9.20 -11.26 -14.53
N ASP A 731 8.41 -10.68 -15.44
CA ASP A 731 7.60 -9.49 -15.22
C ASP A 731 6.12 -9.80 -15.52
N THR A 732 5.24 -8.80 -15.44
CA THR A 732 3.79 -8.98 -15.67
C THR A 732 3.45 -9.43 -17.11
N ASN A 733 4.38 -9.28 -18.06
CA ASN A 733 4.19 -9.65 -19.46
C ASN A 733 4.92 -10.96 -19.82
N GLY A 734 5.51 -11.66 -18.84
CA GLY A 734 6.20 -12.94 -19.02
C GLY A 734 7.71 -12.86 -18.74
N MET A 735 8.53 -13.55 -19.54
CA MET A 735 9.99 -13.56 -19.37
C MET A 735 10.60 -12.18 -19.64
N ARG A 736 11.45 -11.70 -18.74
CA ARG A 736 12.16 -10.43 -18.89
C ARG A 736 13.06 -10.42 -20.12
N LYS A 737 13.20 -9.24 -20.72
CA LYS A 737 14.03 -9.04 -21.93
C LYS A 737 15.25 -8.16 -21.68
N THR A 738 16.29 -8.45 -22.46
CA THR A 738 17.52 -7.67 -22.55
C THR A 738 17.72 -7.17 -23.97
N LYS A 739 18.53 -6.12 -24.16
CA LYS A 739 18.88 -5.62 -25.50
C LYS A 739 19.78 -6.65 -26.19
N LYS A 740 19.22 -7.60 -26.96
CA LYS A 740 19.96 -8.65 -27.70
C LYS A 740 21.15 -8.08 -28.48
N ALA A 741 20.95 -6.95 -29.16
CA ALA A 741 21.97 -6.28 -29.97
C ALA A 741 23.22 -5.84 -29.20
N SER A 742 23.19 -5.78 -27.86
CA SER A 742 24.38 -5.47 -27.05
C SER A 742 25.52 -6.48 -27.25
N LEU A 743 25.19 -7.73 -27.62
CA LEU A 743 26.19 -8.77 -27.86
C LEU A 743 27.02 -8.52 -29.13
N TYR A 744 26.54 -7.71 -30.08
CA TYR A 744 27.32 -7.32 -31.27
C TYR A 744 28.61 -6.57 -30.89
N ALA A 745 28.68 -5.95 -29.71
CA ALA A 745 29.86 -5.23 -29.25
C ALA A 745 31.09 -6.13 -29.00
N ILE A 746 30.89 -7.45 -28.88
CA ILE A 746 31.97 -8.41 -28.66
C ILE A 746 32.54 -8.92 -29.99
N PHE A 747 31.78 -8.79 -31.09
CA PHE A 747 32.20 -9.23 -32.41
C PHE A 747 32.83 -8.07 -33.17
N GLU A 748 34.05 -8.28 -33.67
CA GLU A 748 34.73 -7.30 -34.51
C GLU A 748 34.19 -7.35 -35.94
N PRO A 749 33.60 -6.26 -36.46
CA PRO A 749 33.16 -6.20 -37.86
C PRO A 749 34.37 -6.07 -38.79
N LYS A 750 34.28 -6.62 -40.00
CA LYS A 750 35.29 -6.37 -41.04
C LYS A 750 35.21 -4.92 -41.52
N LEU A 751 36.36 -4.40 -41.97
CA LEU A 751 36.47 -3.07 -42.59
C LEU A 751 35.67 -2.98 -43.90
N GLU A 752 35.56 -4.09 -44.62
CA GLU A 752 34.78 -4.20 -45.84
C GLU A 752 33.28 -4.30 -45.56
N LYS A 753 32.48 -3.45 -46.22
CA LYS A 753 31.02 -3.39 -46.06
C LYS A 753 30.25 -4.21 -47.11
N LYS A 754 30.94 -4.87 -48.03
CA LYS A 754 30.35 -5.64 -49.14
C LYS A 754 30.73 -7.11 -49.04
N ALA A 755 29.84 -7.98 -49.49
CA ALA A 755 30.08 -9.42 -49.57
C ALA A 755 31.22 -9.74 -50.59
N PRO A 756 31.97 -10.84 -50.40
CA PRO A 756 32.97 -11.30 -51.36
C PRO A 756 32.39 -11.56 -52.75
N SER A 757 33.22 -11.43 -53.79
CA SER A 757 32.86 -11.80 -55.16
C SER A 757 32.54 -13.31 -55.27
N ASN A 758 31.59 -13.68 -56.13
CA ASN A 758 31.14 -15.07 -56.32
C ASN A 758 30.56 -15.72 -55.04
N SER A 759 29.55 -15.05 -54.45
CA SER A 759 28.89 -15.51 -53.22
C SER A 759 27.50 -16.11 -53.47
N THR A 760 27.14 -17.12 -52.68
CA THR A 760 25.78 -17.65 -52.51
C THR A 760 25.14 -17.00 -51.29
N TYR A 761 23.95 -16.43 -51.45
CA TYR A 761 23.25 -15.72 -50.37
C TYR A 761 22.22 -16.61 -49.67
N ILE A 762 22.34 -16.77 -48.36
CA ILE A 762 21.34 -17.48 -47.55
C ILE A 762 20.55 -16.42 -46.79
N LEU A 763 19.26 -16.30 -47.09
CA LEU A 763 18.39 -15.28 -46.51
C LEU A 763 17.56 -15.87 -45.36
N ASP A 764 17.57 -15.14 -44.25
CA ASP A 764 16.52 -15.25 -43.23
C ASP A 764 15.18 -14.77 -43.81
N GLY A 765 14.21 -15.69 -43.90
CA GLY A 765 12.87 -15.43 -44.39
C GLY A 765 12.08 -14.49 -43.48
N GLY A 766 12.33 -14.49 -42.16
CA GLY A 766 11.77 -13.52 -41.22
C GLY A 766 12.27 -12.11 -41.52
N PHE A 767 13.58 -11.96 -41.78
CA PHE A 767 14.16 -10.71 -42.27
C PHE A 767 13.49 -10.26 -43.59
N LEU A 768 13.32 -11.16 -44.56
CA LEU A 768 12.70 -10.84 -45.85
C LEU A 768 11.26 -10.33 -45.69
N LEU A 769 10.45 -11.02 -44.87
CA LEU A 769 9.04 -10.69 -44.61
C LEU A 769 8.86 -9.26 -44.08
N HIS A 770 9.75 -8.81 -43.21
CA HIS A 770 9.70 -7.47 -42.60
C HIS A 770 10.45 -6.40 -43.39
N ARG A 771 11.46 -6.76 -44.21
CA ARG A 771 12.29 -5.79 -44.93
C ARG A 771 11.66 -5.34 -46.24
N ALA A 772 10.96 -6.21 -46.96
CA ALA A 772 10.22 -5.82 -48.15
C ALA A 772 8.90 -5.15 -47.73
N VAL A 773 8.88 -3.82 -47.77
CA VAL A 773 7.71 -3.00 -47.39
C VAL A 773 6.65 -3.11 -48.48
N TRP A 774 5.40 -3.31 -48.07
CA TRP A 774 4.27 -3.36 -49.01
C TRP A 774 4.05 -1.97 -49.65
N PRO A 775 3.95 -1.87 -50.99
CA PRO A 775 3.68 -0.60 -51.66
C PRO A 775 2.32 -0.03 -51.23
N GLN A 776 2.20 1.29 -51.07
CA GLN A 776 0.91 1.92 -50.78
C GLN A 776 -0.11 1.74 -51.91
N GLU A 777 0.36 1.53 -53.13
CA GLU A 777 -0.45 1.30 -54.34
C GLU A 777 -0.79 -0.17 -54.59
N ALA A 778 -0.33 -1.10 -53.74
CA ALA A 778 -0.64 -2.52 -53.91
C ALA A 778 -2.13 -2.75 -53.66
N GLU A 779 -2.89 -3.00 -54.73
CA GLU A 779 -4.31 -3.28 -54.62
C GLU A 779 -4.55 -4.73 -54.23
N LYS A 780 -3.71 -5.67 -54.70
CA LYS A 780 -3.91 -7.12 -54.55
C LYS A 780 -2.74 -7.81 -53.86
N PHE A 781 -3.00 -8.98 -53.28
CA PHE A 781 -1.94 -9.83 -52.72
C PHE A 781 -0.97 -10.36 -53.80
N GLY A 782 -1.39 -10.47 -55.05
CA GLY A 782 -0.50 -10.75 -56.19
C GLY A 782 0.64 -9.72 -56.29
N ASP A 783 0.32 -8.43 -56.20
CA ASP A 783 1.29 -7.33 -56.27
C ASP A 783 2.31 -7.41 -55.11
N ILE A 784 1.86 -7.84 -53.93
CA ILE A 784 2.71 -8.07 -52.76
C ILE A 784 3.70 -9.22 -53.04
N LEU A 785 3.24 -10.34 -53.59
CA LEU A 785 4.10 -11.48 -53.91
C LEU A 785 5.16 -11.09 -54.96
N GLU A 786 4.78 -10.35 -56.00
CA GLU A 786 5.71 -9.83 -57.00
C GLU A 786 6.74 -8.87 -56.41
N ASN A 787 6.35 -8.05 -55.43
CA ASN A 787 7.27 -7.16 -54.72
C ASN A 787 8.33 -7.94 -53.94
N TYR A 788 7.96 -9.02 -53.23
CA TYR A 788 8.93 -9.88 -52.54
C TYR A 788 9.93 -10.54 -53.50
N ILE A 789 9.44 -11.02 -54.66
CA ILE A 789 10.27 -11.62 -55.71
C ILE A 789 11.22 -10.59 -56.31
N SER A 790 10.69 -9.43 -56.70
CA SER A 790 11.46 -8.33 -57.26
C SER A 790 12.54 -7.85 -56.29
N TYR A 791 12.22 -7.79 -55.00
CA TYR A 791 13.19 -7.44 -53.95
C TYR A 791 14.33 -8.46 -53.84
N ALA A 792 14.01 -9.76 -53.84
CA ALA A 792 15.01 -10.83 -53.76
C ALA A 792 15.93 -10.81 -55.00
N LEU A 793 15.36 -10.75 -56.21
CA LEU A 793 16.12 -10.75 -57.45
C LEU A 793 17.00 -9.50 -57.62
N ARG A 794 16.47 -8.30 -57.30
CA ARG A 794 17.21 -7.04 -57.46
C ARG A 794 18.43 -6.95 -56.54
N ASN A 795 18.31 -7.48 -55.32
CA ASN A 795 19.35 -7.31 -54.30
C ASN A 795 20.32 -8.49 -54.20
N PHE A 796 19.88 -9.72 -54.50
CA PHE A 796 20.65 -10.95 -54.27
C PHE A 796 20.79 -11.85 -55.51
N GLY A 797 20.04 -11.59 -56.58
CA GLY A 797 20.06 -12.40 -57.80
C GLY A 797 19.38 -13.76 -57.65
N ARG A 798 19.67 -14.70 -58.56
CA ARG A 798 19.12 -16.08 -58.55
C ARG A 798 19.91 -17.05 -57.66
N ASN A 799 21.15 -16.71 -57.29
CA ASN A 799 22.00 -17.56 -56.45
C ASN A 799 21.71 -17.31 -54.96
N CYS A 800 20.47 -17.53 -54.55
CA CYS A 800 20.05 -17.35 -53.17
C CYS A 800 19.15 -18.48 -52.67
N VAL A 801 19.25 -18.79 -51.37
CA VAL A 801 18.42 -19.76 -50.67
C VAL A 801 17.65 -19.04 -49.56
N ILE A 802 16.33 -19.16 -49.53
CA ILE A 802 15.48 -18.49 -48.54
C ILE A 802 14.93 -19.51 -47.53
N ILE A 803 15.13 -19.27 -46.24
CA ILE A 803 14.68 -20.20 -45.19
C ILE A 803 13.69 -19.48 -44.28
N PHE A 804 12.47 -20.03 -44.20
CA PHE A 804 11.38 -19.48 -43.40
C PHE A 804 11.20 -20.22 -42.07
N ASP A 805 10.70 -19.51 -41.06
CA ASP A 805 10.24 -20.07 -39.79
C ASP A 805 9.07 -21.04 -39.97
N GLY A 806 8.97 -22.00 -39.05
CA GLY A 806 7.86 -22.94 -38.93
C GLY A 806 6.77 -22.47 -37.97
N TYR A 807 5.51 -22.69 -38.36
CA TYR A 807 4.32 -22.23 -37.63
C TYR A 807 3.25 -23.32 -37.42
N SER A 808 3.61 -24.60 -37.50
CA SER A 808 2.65 -25.71 -37.36
C SER A 808 1.90 -25.71 -36.01
N ARG A 809 0.60 -26.00 -36.02
CA ARG A 809 -0.25 -26.17 -34.82
C ARG A 809 0.01 -27.48 -34.08
N ASP A 810 0.49 -28.50 -34.79
CA ASP A 810 0.60 -29.86 -34.27
C ASP A 810 1.85 -30.05 -33.39
N THR A 811 2.84 -29.16 -33.52
CA THR A 811 4.08 -29.19 -32.76
C THR A 811 4.18 -27.99 -31.80
N PRO A 812 4.03 -28.20 -30.48
CA PRO A 812 4.16 -27.13 -29.50
C PRO A 812 5.58 -26.52 -29.54
N SER A 813 5.70 -25.23 -29.89
CA SER A 813 6.98 -24.52 -30.02
C SER A 813 7.32 -23.72 -28.76
N THR A 814 8.58 -23.73 -28.35
CA THR A 814 9.12 -22.91 -27.25
C THR A 814 9.15 -21.42 -27.59
N LYS A 815 9.11 -21.05 -28.88
CA LYS A 815 8.98 -19.65 -29.33
C LYS A 815 7.56 -19.10 -29.17
N ASN A 816 6.54 -19.93 -28.90
CA ASN A 816 5.16 -19.46 -28.74
C ASN A 816 5.03 -18.44 -27.60
N ALA A 817 5.69 -18.66 -26.46
CA ALA A 817 5.69 -17.70 -25.36
C ALA A 817 6.22 -16.30 -25.80
N GLU A 818 7.26 -16.27 -26.65
CA GLU A 818 7.77 -15.02 -27.22
C GLU A 818 6.84 -14.43 -28.29
N ARG A 819 6.20 -15.27 -29.12
CA ARG A 819 5.21 -14.83 -30.12
C ARG A 819 4.00 -14.20 -29.44
N PHE A 820 3.44 -14.83 -28.41
CA PHE A 820 2.36 -14.27 -27.59
C PHE A 820 2.74 -12.94 -26.96
N ARG A 821 3.97 -12.81 -26.46
CA ARG A 821 4.47 -11.55 -25.90
C ARG A 821 4.63 -10.45 -26.96
N ARG A 822 5.16 -10.77 -28.15
CA ARG A 822 5.38 -9.81 -29.25
C ARG A 822 4.07 -9.31 -29.85
N TYR A 823 3.11 -10.20 -30.04
CA TYR A 823 1.88 -9.88 -30.78
C TYR A 823 0.68 -9.57 -29.88
N GLY A 824 0.63 -10.13 -28.66
CA GLY A 824 -0.34 -9.81 -27.61
C GLY A 824 -1.68 -9.26 -28.13
N LYS A 825 -2.08 -8.08 -27.62
CA LYS A 825 -3.32 -7.33 -27.88
C LYS A 825 -3.66 -7.02 -29.36
N SER A 826 -2.84 -7.42 -30.33
CA SER A 826 -2.96 -7.05 -31.75
C SER A 826 -3.14 -8.25 -32.68
N MET A 827 -3.52 -9.43 -32.18
CA MET A 827 -3.87 -10.55 -33.05
C MET A 827 -5.10 -10.20 -33.90
N VAL A 828 -4.87 -10.00 -35.19
CA VAL A 828 -5.94 -9.90 -36.18
C VAL A 828 -6.52 -11.29 -36.43
N ASN A 829 -7.81 -11.39 -36.76
CA ASN A 829 -8.43 -12.65 -37.18
C ASN A 829 -7.71 -13.26 -38.39
N GLU A 830 -7.81 -14.59 -38.52
CA GLU A 830 -7.38 -15.30 -39.72
C GLU A 830 -8.10 -14.74 -40.95
N ILE A 831 -7.35 -14.55 -42.05
CA ILE A 831 -7.88 -14.01 -43.30
C ILE A 831 -7.70 -15.07 -44.38
N ALA A 832 -8.80 -15.44 -45.02
CA ALA A 832 -8.75 -16.22 -46.24
C ALA A 832 -8.45 -15.29 -47.42
N PHE A 833 -7.25 -15.39 -48.00
CA PHE A 833 -6.84 -14.58 -49.17
C PHE A 833 -6.22 -15.43 -50.28
N HIS A 834 -6.33 -14.94 -51.51
CA HIS A 834 -5.75 -15.46 -52.75
C HIS A 834 -5.08 -14.31 -53.53
N GLU A 835 -4.39 -14.59 -54.64
CA GLU A 835 -3.64 -13.57 -55.42
C GLU A 835 -4.52 -12.36 -55.82
N GLU A 836 -5.79 -12.60 -56.15
CA GLU A 836 -6.75 -11.55 -56.56
C GLU A 836 -7.41 -10.81 -55.38
N THR A 837 -7.14 -11.20 -54.13
CA THR A 837 -7.78 -10.60 -52.96
C THR A 837 -7.22 -9.21 -52.68
N LYS A 838 -8.10 -8.26 -52.37
CA LYS A 838 -7.71 -6.88 -52.05
C LYS A 838 -7.02 -6.79 -50.69
N VAL A 839 -5.93 -6.02 -50.62
CA VAL A 839 -5.18 -5.78 -49.38
C VAL A 839 -5.93 -4.76 -48.52
N THR A 840 -6.45 -5.18 -47.37
CA THR A 840 -7.25 -4.32 -46.46
C THR A 840 -6.52 -3.94 -45.17
N LEU A 841 -5.36 -4.53 -44.92
CA LEU A 841 -4.58 -4.35 -43.69
C LEU A 841 -3.16 -3.91 -43.98
N ILE A 842 -2.58 -3.18 -43.03
CA ILE A 842 -1.16 -2.83 -43.03
C ILE A 842 -0.30 -4.06 -42.68
N GLN A 843 0.89 -4.14 -43.27
CA GLN A 843 1.82 -5.27 -43.18
C GLN A 843 2.08 -5.74 -41.74
N GLU A 844 2.35 -4.83 -40.80
CA GLU A 844 2.63 -5.18 -39.39
C GLU A 844 1.46 -5.90 -38.71
N LYS A 845 0.23 -5.47 -38.99
CA LYS A 845 -0.98 -6.08 -38.44
C LYS A 845 -1.25 -7.44 -39.08
N PHE A 846 -1.05 -7.57 -40.39
CA PHE A 846 -1.21 -8.84 -41.08
C PHE A 846 -0.23 -9.90 -40.57
N LEU A 847 1.05 -9.53 -40.44
CA LEU A 847 2.10 -10.42 -39.93
C LEU A 847 1.98 -10.70 -38.42
N SER A 848 1.02 -10.14 -37.69
CA SER A 848 0.83 -10.44 -36.26
C SER A 848 0.20 -11.84 -36.02
N ASN A 849 -0.52 -12.38 -37.00
CA ASN A 849 -1.20 -13.67 -36.90
C ASN A 849 -0.38 -14.77 -37.59
N ASP A 850 -0.16 -15.90 -36.90
CA ASP A 850 0.69 -16.99 -37.38
C ASP A 850 0.05 -17.79 -38.54
N GLU A 851 -1.28 -17.89 -38.63
CA GLU A 851 -1.97 -18.51 -39.78
C GLU A 851 -1.78 -17.69 -41.06
N ASN A 852 -1.93 -16.38 -40.92
CA ASN A 852 -1.75 -15.45 -42.04
C ASN A 852 -0.30 -15.50 -42.56
N LYS A 853 0.68 -15.60 -41.65
CA LYS A 853 2.09 -15.83 -42.01
C LYS A 853 2.27 -17.15 -42.75
N THR A 854 1.73 -18.24 -42.21
CA THR A 854 1.86 -19.59 -42.79
C THR A 854 1.36 -19.63 -44.22
N ARG A 855 0.12 -19.14 -44.45
CA ARG A 855 -0.48 -19.08 -45.78
C ARG A 855 0.30 -18.19 -46.75
N LEU A 856 0.81 -17.05 -46.28
CA LEU A 856 1.65 -16.16 -47.11
C LEU A 856 2.97 -16.84 -47.50
N ILE A 857 3.62 -17.53 -46.56
CA ILE A 857 4.87 -18.26 -46.77
C ILE A 857 4.65 -19.39 -47.79
N GLU A 858 3.57 -20.17 -47.68
CA GLU A 858 3.23 -21.23 -48.64
C GLU A 858 3.08 -20.69 -50.08
N MET A 859 2.40 -19.55 -50.25
CA MET A 859 2.26 -18.90 -51.55
C MET A 859 3.61 -18.41 -52.09
N LEU A 860 4.44 -17.80 -51.24
CA LEU A 860 5.79 -17.36 -51.60
C LEU A 860 6.69 -18.53 -52.01
N GLN A 861 6.64 -19.65 -51.29
CA GLN A 861 7.44 -20.83 -51.62
C GLN A 861 7.17 -21.36 -53.03
N LYS A 862 5.89 -21.37 -53.43
CA LYS A 862 5.50 -21.80 -54.78
C LYS A 862 6.10 -20.87 -55.84
N LYS A 863 5.90 -19.55 -55.69
CA LYS A 863 6.43 -18.56 -56.65
C LYS A 863 7.95 -18.54 -56.72
N PHE A 864 8.65 -18.69 -55.59
CA PHE A 864 10.11 -18.77 -55.58
C PHE A 864 10.62 -20.03 -56.29
N ARG A 865 9.95 -21.18 -56.11
CA ARG A 865 10.28 -22.42 -56.85
C ARG A 865 10.07 -22.27 -58.36
N ASP A 866 8.99 -21.62 -58.78
CA ASP A 866 8.70 -21.39 -60.21
C ASP A 866 9.79 -20.56 -60.91
N ILE A 867 10.50 -19.70 -60.16
CA ILE A 867 11.57 -18.82 -60.64
C ILE A 867 12.97 -19.45 -60.48
N GLY A 868 13.05 -20.64 -59.85
CA GLY A 868 14.29 -21.37 -59.63
C GLY A 868 15.09 -20.94 -58.39
N ILE A 869 14.46 -20.28 -57.41
CA ILE A 869 15.05 -19.95 -56.11
C ILE A 869 14.72 -21.07 -55.11
N GLU A 870 15.75 -21.69 -54.54
CA GLU A 870 15.58 -22.72 -53.50
C GLU A 870 15.02 -22.10 -52.21
N ASN A 871 14.03 -22.75 -51.60
CA ASN A 871 13.49 -22.33 -50.31
C ASN A 871 13.15 -23.52 -49.40
N LYS A 872 13.24 -23.31 -48.08
CA LYS A 872 12.97 -24.31 -47.03
C LYS A 872 12.13 -23.70 -45.91
N ILE A 873 11.36 -24.52 -45.20
CA ILE A 873 10.66 -24.17 -43.96
C ILE A 873 11.28 -24.99 -42.83
N ALA A 874 11.57 -24.36 -41.69
CA ALA A 874 12.00 -25.05 -40.49
C ALA A 874 10.81 -25.62 -39.71
N ASP A 875 11.03 -26.63 -38.86
CA ASP A 875 9.98 -27.17 -37.98
C ASP A 875 9.55 -26.21 -36.85
N GLY A 876 10.32 -25.13 -36.65
CA GLY A 876 10.04 -24.08 -35.67
C GLY A 876 10.89 -22.84 -35.91
N ASP A 877 12.08 -22.81 -35.31
CA ASP A 877 13.03 -21.71 -35.49
C ASP A 877 13.91 -21.94 -36.74
N ALA A 878 13.97 -20.96 -37.65
CA ALA A 878 14.81 -21.02 -38.84
C ALA A 878 16.31 -20.82 -38.55
N ASP A 879 16.69 -20.15 -37.46
CA ASP A 879 18.09 -19.76 -37.20
C ASP A 879 19.09 -20.94 -37.26
N PRO A 880 18.81 -22.12 -36.63
CA PRO A 880 19.73 -23.26 -36.71
C PRO A 880 19.79 -23.84 -38.13
N LEU A 881 18.65 -23.92 -38.82
CA LEU A 881 18.56 -24.46 -40.18
C LEU A 881 19.29 -23.56 -41.20
N ILE A 882 19.25 -22.25 -40.99
CA ILE A 882 20.01 -21.27 -41.79
C ILE A 882 21.50 -21.55 -41.69
N VAL A 883 22.03 -21.67 -40.48
CA VAL A 883 23.47 -21.92 -40.28
C VAL A 883 23.87 -23.31 -40.80
N GLN A 884 23.08 -24.36 -40.53
CA GLN A 884 23.36 -25.71 -41.01
C GLN A 884 23.37 -25.80 -42.54
N THR A 885 22.37 -25.19 -43.21
CA THR A 885 22.32 -25.15 -44.67
C THR A 885 23.51 -24.40 -45.25
N THR A 886 23.90 -23.30 -44.61
CA THR A 886 25.09 -22.51 -45.01
C THR A 886 26.37 -23.33 -44.90
N LEU A 887 26.52 -24.11 -43.82
CA LEU A 887 27.68 -24.99 -43.61
C LEU A 887 27.74 -26.10 -44.66
N ASN A 888 26.62 -26.77 -44.94
CA ASN A 888 26.57 -27.82 -45.96
C ASN A 888 26.93 -27.29 -47.35
N LEU A 889 26.34 -26.16 -47.74
CA LEU A 889 26.65 -25.52 -49.03
C LEU A 889 28.11 -25.05 -49.12
N SER A 890 28.69 -24.60 -48.00
CA SER A 890 30.10 -24.20 -47.94
C SER A 890 31.07 -25.39 -48.05
N LEU A 891 30.62 -26.61 -47.76
CA LEU A 891 31.42 -27.84 -47.93
C LEU A 891 31.28 -28.42 -49.34
N GLU A 892 30.12 -28.23 -49.98
CA GLU A 892 29.80 -28.76 -51.30
C GLU A 892 30.25 -27.85 -52.46
N SER A 893 30.34 -26.53 -52.23
CA SER A 893 30.63 -25.53 -53.26
C SER A 893 31.97 -24.82 -53.04
N THR A 894 32.61 -24.40 -54.13
CA THR A 894 33.78 -23.50 -54.09
C THR A 894 33.40 -22.02 -53.97
N GLN A 895 32.10 -21.70 -53.86
CA GLN A 895 31.60 -20.33 -53.72
C GLN A 895 31.57 -19.87 -52.26
N ASN A 896 31.74 -18.57 -52.04
CA ASN A 896 31.65 -17.98 -50.71
C ASN A 896 30.19 -17.99 -50.24
N CYS A 897 29.91 -18.43 -49.01
CA CYS A 897 28.55 -18.41 -48.47
C CYS A 897 28.35 -17.19 -47.55
N VAL A 898 27.26 -16.46 -47.75
CA VAL A 898 26.94 -15.24 -46.98
C VAL A 898 25.51 -15.31 -46.45
N ILE A 899 25.37 -15.27 -45.13
CA ILE A 899 24.08 -15.19 -44.44
C ILE A 899 23.62 -13.74 -44.42
N ILE A 900 22.36 -13.50 -44.75
CA ILE A 900 21.70 -12.20 -44.67
C ILE A 900 20.67 -12.24 -43.55
N GLY A 901 20.87 -11.45 -42.49
CA GLY A 901 19.96 -11.38 -41.37
C GLY A 901 20.30 -10.27 -40.37
N GLU A 902 19.33 -9.89 -39.55
CA GLU A 902 19.49 -8.87 -38.50
C GLU A 902 19.65 -9.44 -37.10
N ASP A 903 19.21 -10.69 -36.87
CA ASP A 903 19.26 -11.30 -35.55
C ASP A 903 20.70 -11.72 -35.19
N ILE A 904 21.04 -11.53 -33.92
CA ILE A 904 22.34 -11.93 -33.38
C ILE A 904 22.43 -13.44 -33.19
N ASP A 905 21.29 -14.11 -33.05
CA ASP A 905 21.19 -15.55 -32.86
C ASP A 905 21.93 -16.28 -34.01
N LEU A 906 21.79 -15.80 -35.25
CA LEU A 906 22.55 -16.26 -36.43
C LEU A 906 24.07 -16.15 -36.25
N LEU A 907 24.57 -15.01 -35.77
CA LEU A 907 26.02 -14.80 -35.59
C LEU A 907 26.59 -15.67 -34.47
N VAL A 908 25.84 -15.83 -33.39
CA VAL A 908 26.20 -16.67 -32.23
C VAL A 908 26.30 -18.13 -32.65
N ILE A 909 25.27 -18.65 -33.35
CA ILE A 909 25.24 -20.04 -33.82
C ILE A 909 26.34 -20.26 -34.87
N LEU A 910 26.52 -19.34 -35.81
CA LEU A 910 27.56 -19.41 -36.84
C LEU A 910 28.96 -19.49 -36.22
N THR A 911 29.26 -18.63 -35.25
CA THR A 911 30.58 -18.60 -34.59
C THR A 911 30.88 -19.89 -33.83
N ALA A 912 29.84 -20.53 -33.27
CA ALA A 912 29.98 -21.76 -32.50
C ALA A 912 30.13 -23.02 -33.35
N LEU A 913 29.41 -23.10 -34.49
CA LEU A 913 29.35 -24.31 -35.32
C LEU A 913 30.33 -24.32 -36.50
N CYS A 914 30.91 -23.17 -36.87
CA CYS A 914 31.81 -23.09 -38.02
C CYS A 914 33.14 -23.84 -37.77
N PRO A 915 33.53 -24.79 -38.64
CA PRO A 915 34.84 -25.43 -38.60
C PRO A 915 36.00 -24.43 -38.71
N GLU A 916 37.15 -24.75 -38.12
CA GLU A 916 38.32 -23.85 -38.09
C GLU A 916 38.89 -23.54 -39.49
N GLY A 917 38.70 -24.46 -40.45
CA GLY A 917 39.16 -24.34 -41.84
C GLY A 917 38.29 -23.49 -42.75
N THR A 918 37.04 -23.16 -42.37
CA THR A 918 36.07 -22.45 -43.22
C THR A 918 35.79 -21.04 -42.68
N GLU A 919 35.62 -20.05 -43.58
CA GLU A 919 35.18 -18.70 -43.21
C GLU A 919 33.85 -18.39 -43.88
N ILE A 920 32.84 -18.09 -43.06
CA ILE A 920 31.48 -17.75 -43.52
C ILE A 920 31.16 -16.35 -43.02
N PHE A 921 30.41 -15.60 -43.81
CA PHE A 921 30.08 -14.21 -43.51
C PHE A 921 28.61 -14.02 -43.14
N LEU A 922 28.35 -13.13 -42.19
CA LEU A 922 27.02 -12.59 -41.90
C LEU A 922 27.01 -11.12 -42.31
N LEU A 923 26.21 -10.78 -43.33
CA LEU A 923 25.97 -9.40 -43.71
C LEU A 923 24.75 -8.90 -42.95
N LYS A 924 24.96 -7.94 -42.06
CA LYS A 924 23.91 -7.22 -41.34
C LYS A 924 23.53 -5.96 -42.14
N PRO A 925 22.38 -5.94 -42.81
CA PRO A 925 21.97 -4.79 -43.61
C PRO A 925 21.59 -3.60 -42.73
N GLY A 926 22.07 -2.41 -43.08
CA GLY A 926 21.75 -1.16 -42.39
C GLY A 926 20.26 -0.79 -42.46
N ARG A 927 19.80 0.04 -41.52
CA ARG A 927 18.45 0.64 -41.51
C ARG A 927 18.57 2.12 -41.12
N LEU A 928 18.09 3.04 -41.97
CA LEU A 928 18.21 4.48 -41.77
C LEU A 928 19.68 4.91 -41.50
N ASN A 929 19.96 5.50 -40.32
CA ASN A 929 21.27 5.98 -39.88
C ASN A 929 22.23 4.87 -39.38
N VAL A 930 21.80 3.60 -39.37
CA VAL A 930 22.66 2.46 -38.98
C VAL A 930 23.30 1.89 -40.24
N GLU A 931 24.63 1.97 -40.32
CA GLU A 931 25.38 1.44 -41.46
C GLU A 931 25.33 -0.10 -41.56
N THR A 932 25.41 -0.60 -42.79
CA THR A 932 25.61 -2.03 -43.09
C THR A 932 26.96 -2.50 -42.55
N LYS A 933 26.97 -3.65 -41.87
CA LYS A 933 28.17 -4.25 -41.27
C LYS A 933 28.33 -5.70 -41.72
N LEU A 934 29.57 -6.10 -41.98
CA LEU A 934 29.93 -7.47 -42.31
C LEU A 934 30.64 -8.12 -41.11
N TYR A 935 30.14 -9.27 -40.68
CA TYR A 935 30.75 -10.09 -39.64
C TYR A 935 31.26 -11.39 -40.23
N SER A 936 32.33 -11.93 -39.65
CA SER A 936 32.90 -13.22 -40.03
C SER A 936 32.65 -14.24 -38.92
N SER A 937 32.57 -15.53 -39.26
CA SER A 937 32.60 -16.62 -38.27
C SER A 937 33.86 -16.57 -37.39
N LYS A 938 34.92 -15.88 -37.85
CA LYS A 938 36.19 -15.66 -37.14
C LYS A 938 36.23 -14.38 -36.31
N SER A 939 35.15 -13.57 -36.28
CA SER A 939 35.08 -12.27 -35.59
C SER A 939 35.29 -12.35 -34.06
N LEU A 940 35.24 -13.53 -33.46
CA LEU A 940 35.46 -13.75 -32.03
C LEU A 940 36.77 -14.51 -31.72
N ASN A 941 37.62 -14.77 -32.72
CA ASN A 941 38.87 -15.52 -32.53
C ASN A 941 39.86 -14.81 -31.60
N ALA A 942 39.81 -13.48 -31.49
CA ALA A 942 40.62 -12.70 -30.55
C ALA A 942 40.30 -13.02 -29.07
N ARG A 943 39.15 -13.66 -28.79
CA ARG A 943 38.69 -14.02 -27.44
C ARG A 943 38.30 -15.50 -27.39
N PRO A 944 39.27 -16.43 -27.40
CA PRO A 944 39.01 -17.87 -27.54
C PRO A 944 38.12 -18.43 -26.43
N LYS A 945 38.29 -17.96 -25.18
CA LYS A 945 37.46 -18.36 -24.03
C LYS A 945 35.97 -18.03 -24.23
N LEU A 946 35.65 -16.90 -24.85
CA LEU A 946 34.27 -16.51 -25.15
C LEU A 946 33.72 -17.25 -26.37
N LYS A 947 34.56 -17.46 -27.39
CA LYS A 947 34.19 -18.24 -28.58
C LYS A 947 33.71 -19.62 -28.19
N GLU A 948 34.43 -20.27 -27.29
CA GLU A 948 34.05 -21.58 -26.79
C GLU A 948 32.64 -21.53 -26.17
N HIS A 949 32.37 -20.66 -25.20
CA HIS A 949 31.08 -20.67 -24.48
C HIS A 949 29.99 -19.73 -25.03
N VAL A 950 30.08 -19.31 -26.29
CA VAL A 950 29.20 -18.26 -26.86
C VAL A 950 27.72 -18.65 -26.88
N LEU A 951 27.40 -19.92 -27.17
CA LEU A 951 26.02 -20.45 -27.15
C LEU A 951 25.42 -20.36 -25.74
N PHE A 952 26.15 -20.88 -24.74
CA PHE A 952 25.72 -20.83 -23.34
C PHE A 952 25.51 -19.38 -22.87
N LEU A 953 26.48 -18.51 -23.16
CA LEU A 953 26.43 -17.10 -22.76
C LEU A 953 25.15 -16.44 -23.28
N HIS A 954 24.81 -16.66 -24.54
CA HIS A 954 23.64 -16.06 -25.15
C HIS A 954 22.32 -16.63 -24.59
N ALA A 955 22.23 -17.96 -24.44
CA ALA A 955 21.04 -18.62 -23.87
C ALA A 955 20.81 -18.28 -22.39
N PHE A 956 21.87 -18.24 -21.58
CA PHE A 956 21.77 -18.06 -20.14
C PHE A 956 21.52 -16.60 -19.73
N SER A 957 22.09 -15.64 -20.47
CA SER A 957 21.90 -14.19 -20.24
C SER A 957 20.58 -13.64 -20.78
N GLY A 958 19.80 -14.46 -21.48
CA GLY A 958 18.49 -14.15 -22.02
C GLY A 958 18.45 -14.16 -23.55
N CYS A 959 17.61 -15.02 -24.10
CA CYS A 959 17.32 -15.17 -25.53
C CYS A 959 15.79 -15.14 -25.75
N ASP A 960 15.29 -15.62 -26.88
CA ASP A 960 13.83 -15.64 -27.10
C ASP A 960 13.11 -16.68 -26.25
N THR A 961 13.76 -17.81 -25.98
CA THR A 961 13.22 -18.96 -25.24
C THR A 961 13.64 -18.99 -23.76
N ASN A 962 14.51 -18.09 -23.33
CA ASN A 962 14.95 -18.00 -21.94
C ASN A 962 15.08 -16.57 -21.45
N SER A 963 14.90 -16.35 -20.14
CA SER A 963 14.73 -15.02 -19.60
C SER A 963 16.02 -14.22 -19.44
N ALA A 964 15.94 -12.89 -19.53
CA ALA A 964 16.98 -12.00 -19.06
C ALA A 964 16.96 -11.84 -17.54
N ILE A 965 18.14 -11.63 -16.96
CA ILE A 965 18.30 -11.46 -15.51
C ILE A 965 18.22 -9.97 -15.15
N PHE A 966 17.37 -9.63 -14.18
CA PHE A 966 17.16 -8.24 -13.77
C PHE A 966 18.45 -7.55 -13.31
N GLY A 967 18.75 -6.39 -13.90
CA GLY A 967 19.93 -5.59 -13.56
C GLY A 967 21.28 -6.19 -13.99
N LYS A 968 21.30 -7.31 -14.71
CA LYS A 968 22.51 -7.97 -15.22
C LYS A 968 22.52 -8.01 -16.74
N GLY A 969 23.35 -7.16 -17.36
CA GLY A 969 23.50 -7.12 -18.81
C GLY A 969 24.33 -8.28 -19.36
N LYS A 970 24.21 -8.59 -20.66
CA LYS A 970 24.97 -9.66 -21.34
C LYS A 970 26.49 -9.53 -21.13
N MET A 971 27.01 -8.31 -21.23
CA MET A 971 28.44 -8.01 -21.01
C MET A 971 28.95 -8.38 -19.61
N ALA A 972 28.09 -8.37 -18.59
CA ALA A 972 28.50 -8.75 -17.24
C ALA A 972 28.86 -10.24 -17.18
N LEU A 973 28.14 -11.10 -17.91
CA LEU A 973 28.44 -12.53 -18.00
C LEU A 973 29.71 -12.77 -18.85
N CYS A 974 29.91 -12.01 -19.93
CA CYS A 974 31.14 -12.08 -20.74
C CYS A 974 32.38 -11.79 -19.90
N ASN A 975 32.37 -10.67 -19.19
CA ASN A 975 33.47 -10.27 -18.31
C ASN A 975 33.69 -11.28 -17.18
N LEU A 976 32.65 -12.00 -16.75
CA LEU A 976 32.74 -13.01 -15.71
C LEU A 976 33.44 -14.28 -16.22
N ILE A 977 33.08 -14.76 -17.41
CA ILE A 977 33.69 -15.94 -18.06
C ILE A 977 35.18 -15.68 -18.36
N GLU A 978 35.52 -14.51 -18.90
CA GLU A 978 36.92 -14.17 -19.23
C GLU A 978 37.84 -14.17 -18.00
N LYS A 979 37.31 -13.81 -16.82
CA LYS A 979 38.09 -13.65 -15.57
C LYS A 979 38.16 -14.92 -14.70
N ASN A 980 37.26 -15.88 -14.89
CA ASN A 980 37.07 -16.99 -13.97
C ASN A 980 37.08 -18.34 -14.72
N GLU A 981 38.06 -19.20 -14.42
CA GLU A 981 38.18 -20.53 -15.02
C GLU A 981 37.12 -21.51 -14.52
N ASP A 982 36.72 -21.41 -13.25
CA ASP A 982 35.64 -22.21 -12.66
C ASP A 982 34.29 -22.01 -13.38
N ILE A 983 34.03 -20.81 -13.90
CA ILE A 983 32.81 -20.52 -14.66
C ILE A 983 32.86 -21.15 -16.07
N GLN A 984 34.05 -21.33 -16.64
CA GLN A 984 34.23 -21.99 -17.94
C GLN A 984 33.88 -23.48 -17.84
N ASP A 985 34.36 -24.15 -16.79
CA ASP A 985 34.03 -25.55 -16.53
C ASP A 985 32.51 -25.76 -16.37
N PHE A 986 31.85 -24.91 -15.55
CA PHE A 986 30.40 -24.95 -15.38
C PHE A 986 29.64 -24.66 -16.67
N ALA A 987 30.13 -23.75 -17.51
CA ALA A 987 29.55 -23.49 -18.83
C ALA A 987 29.76 -24.65 -19.81
N GLY A 988 30.82 -25.44 -19.64
CA GLY A 988 31.11 -26.65 -20.40
C GLY A 988 30.02 -27.72 -20.24
N HIS A 989 29.50 -27.89 -19.01
CA HIS A 989 28.41 -28.83 -18.73
C HIS A 989 27.14 -28.57 -19.55
N PHE A 990 26.88 -27.32 -19.95
CA PHE A 990 25.68 -26.99 -20.72
C PHE A 990 25.74 -27.44 -22.19
N LYS A 991 26.94 -27.75 -22.69
CA LYS A 991 27.15 -28.27 -24.04
C LYS A 991 27.14 -29.79 -24.10
N ASP A 992 27.60 -30.45 -23.04
CA ASP A 992 27.62 -31.90 -23.00
C ASP A 992 26.20 -32.47 -22.89
N LYS A 993 25.84 -33.34 -23.83
CA LYS A 993 24.56 -34.04 -23.87
C LYS A 993 24.43 -35.05 -22.72
N GLY A 994 25.54 -35.57 -22.21
CA GLY A 994 25.59 -36.53 -21.09
C GLY A 994 25.39 -35.89 -19.71
N SER A 995 25.32 -34.56 -19.62
CA SER A 995 25.14 -33.85 -18.36
C SER A 995 23.83 -34.21 -17.66
N THR A 996 23.93 -34.54 -16.38
CA THR A 996 22.76 -34.86 -15.55
C THR A 996 21.99 -33.60 -15.15
N PHE A 997 20.69 -33.75 -14.86
CA PHE A 997 19.84 -32.67 -14.35
C PHE A 997 20.43 -31.97 -13.11
N ASN A 998 21.06 -32.73 -12.21
CA ASN A 998 21.69 -32.18 -11.01
C ASN A 998 22.92 -31.32 -11.34
N SER A 999 23.79 -31.81 -12.24
CA SER A 999 24.98 -31.05 -12.67
C SER A 999 24.61 -29.71 -13.31
N ILE A 1000 23.57 -29.69 -14.15
CA ILE A 1000 23.10 -28.47 -14.82
C ILE A 1000 22.51 -27.47 -13.81
N SER A 1001 21.71 -27.96 -12.86
CA SER A 1001 21.12 -27.12 -11.81
C SER A 1001 22.20 -26.50 -10.91
N GLU A 1002 23.16 -27.30 -10.47
CA GLU A 1002 24.26 -26.84 -9.59
C GLU A 1002 25.17 -25.83 -10.31
N SER A 1003 25.53 -26.13 -11.56
CA SER A 1003 26.33 -25.24 -12.41
C SER A 1003 25.63 -23.91 -12.63
N GLY A 1004 24.33 -23.92 -12.92
CA GLY A 1004 23.53 -22.70 -13.08
C GLY A 1004 23.45 -21.85 -11.81
N SER A 1005 23.23 -22.47 -10.64
CA SER A 1005 23.20 -21.80 -9.34
C SER A 1005 24.54 -21.15 -8.99
N LYS A 1006 25.66 -21.83 -9.25
CA LYS A 1006 27.01 -21.29 -9.03
C LYS A 1006 27.31 -20.09 -9.94
N ILE A 1007 26.93 -20.17 -11.22
CA ILE A 1007 27.09 -19.06 -12.19
C ILE A 1007 26.26 -17.85 -11.77
N LEU A 1008 24.99 -18.04 -11.37
CA LEU A 1008 24.14 -16.96 -10.87
C LEU A 1008 24.72 -16.33 -9.60
N SER A 1009 25.20 -17.13 -8.66
CA SER A 1009 25.85 -16.63 -7.44
C SER A 1009 27.01 -15.68 -7.77
N ARG A 1010 27.89 -16.07 -8.70
CA ARG A 1010 29.02 -15.23 -9.13
C ARG A 1010 28.59 -13.99 -9.92
N LEU A 1011 27.55 -14.09 -10.75
CA LEU A 1011 27.01 -12.93 -11.48
C LEU A 1011 26.45 -11.85 -10.54
N TYR A 1012 25.95 -12.26 -9.37
CA TYR A 1012 25.49 -11.36 -8.30
C TYR A 1012 26.60 -10.94 -7.32
N GLY A 1013 27.84 -11.38 -7.53
CA GLY A 1013 29.02 -10.95 -6.78
C GLY A 1013 29.35 -11.77 -5.53
N ALA A 1014 28.94 -13.04 -5.47
CA ALA A 1014 29.34 -13.95 -4.39
C ALA A 1014 30.83 -14.29 -4.42
N ASN A 1015 31.43 -14.48 -3.23
CA ASN A 1015 32.81 -14.97 -3.08
C ASN A 1015 32.89 -16.49 -3.36
N LYS A 1016 34.10 -17.01 -3.60
CA LYS A 1016 34.34 -18.45 -3.91
C LYS A 1016 33.87 -19.44 -2.83
N LYS A 1017 33.59 -18.98 -1.61
CA LYS A 1017 33.30 -19.79 -0.41
C LYS A 1017 31.80 -19.94 -0.07
N ASN A 1018 30.87 -19.52 -0.93
CA ASN A 1018 29.44 -19.62 -0.63
C ASN A 1018 28.84 -20.95 -1.11
N ASP A 1019 28.19 -21.69 -0.21
CA ASP A 1019 27.75 -23.07 -0.43
C ASP A 1019 26.40 -23.23 -1.16
N SER A 1020 25.48 -22.24 -1.10
CA SER A 1020 24.17 -22.31 -1.78
C SER A 1020 23.66 -20.93 -2.23
N LEU A 1021 22.91 -20.90 -3.34
CA LEU A 1021 22.33 -19.69 -3.92
C LEU A 1021 21.32 -19.04 -2.95
N ASP A 1022 20.53 -19.85 -2.25
CA ASP A 1022 19.52 -19.38 -1.28
C ASP A 1022 20.18 -18.67 -0.08
N LYS A 1023 21.28 -19.24 0.43
CA LYS A 1023 22.10 -18.62 1.48
C LYS A 1023 22.65 -17.27 1.05
N PHE A 1024 23.14 -17.21 -0.19
CA PHE A 1024 23.65 -15.96 -0.74
C PHE A 1024 22.54 -14.92 -1.00
N ARG A 1025 21.36 -15.36 -1.45
CA ARG A 1025 20.17 -14.51 -1.60
C ARG A 1025 19.81 -13.84 -0.28
N PHE A 1026 19.82 -14.59 0.82
CA PHE A 1026 19.62 -14.06 2.17
C PHE A 1026 20.73 -13.07 2.59
N HIS A 1027 22.00 -13.42 2.39
CA HIS A 1027 23.12 -12.55 2.72
C HIS A 1027 23.06 -11.21 1.96
N LEU A 1028 22.72 -11.24 0.67
CA LEU A 1028 22.57 -10.04 -0.16
C LEU A 1028 21.40 -9.18 0.33
N PHE A 1029 20.29 -9.79 0.72
CA PHE A 1029 19.17 -9.10 1.34
C PHE A 1029 19.60 -8.39 2.63
N LYS A 1030 20.35 -9.07 3.52
CA LYS A 1030 20.89 -8.48 4.76
C LYS A 1030 21.80 -7.28 4.45
N LYS A 1031 22.71 -7.42 3.49
CA LYS A 1031 23.64 -6.36 3.06
C LYS A 1031 22.91 -5.14 2.49
N ASN A 1032 21.89 -5.35 1.65
CA ASN A 1032 21.12 -4.25 1.07
C ASN A 1032 20.28 -3.51 2.14
N SER A 1033 19.75 -4.26 3.11
CA SER A 1033 19.01 -3.71 4.26
C SER A 1033 19.88 -2.79 5.14
N LEU A 1034 21.14 -3.16 5.37
CA LEU A 1034 22.09 -2.40 6.19
C LEU A 1034 22.60 -1.11 5.52
N THR A 1035 22.52 -1.02 4.18
CA THR A 1035 23.08 0.11 3.42
C THR A 1035 22.04 1.16 3.03
N GLY A 1036 20.81 1.07 3.55
CA GLY A 1036 19.73 2.02 3.27
C GLY A 1036 19.21 2.01 1.83
N LYS A 1037 19.67 1.08 0.98
CA LYS A 1037 19.16 0.92 -0.39
C LYS A 1037 17.77 0.27 -0.35
N LYS A 1038 16.81 0.77 -1.13
CA LYS A 1038 15.47 0.16 -1.25
C LYS A 1038 15.59 -1.31 -1.65
N ASN A 1039 15.23 -2.22 -0.76
CA ASN A 1039 15.17 -3.66 -1.02
C ASN A 1039 14.03 -3.97 -2.01
N ARG A 1040 14.36 -4.02 -3.31
CA ARG A 1040 13.44 -4.53 -4.33
C ARG A 1040 13.72 -6.02 -4.51
N LEU A 1041 12.70 -6.88 -4.37
CA LEU A 1041 12.84 -8.34 -4.58
C LEU A 1041 13.39 -8.68 -5.96
N GLU A 1042 13.06 -7.88 -6.98
CA GLU A 1042 13.58 -7.99 -8.35
C GLU A 1042 15.12 -7.94 -8.42
N SER A 1043 15.77 -7.25 -7.48
CA SER A 1043 17.22 -7.06 -7.43
C SER A 1043 17.99 -8.18 -6.76
N LEU A 1044 17.29 -9.15 -6.14
CA LEU A 1044 17.88 -10.34 -5.56
C LEU A 1044 18.10 -11.42 -6.64
N PRO A 1045 19.09 -12.31 -6.47
CA PRO A 1045 19.20 -13.49 -7.33
C PRO A 1045 17.96 -14.38 -7.17
N PRO A 1046 17.46 -15.07 -8.20
CA PRO A 1046 16.34 -16.02 -8.08
C PRO A 1046 16.62 -17.10 -7.01
N SER A 1047 15.57 -17.69 -6.42
CA SER A 1047 15.74 -18.88 -5.57
C SER A 1047 16.38 -20.03 -6.33
N GLU A 1048 16.99 -20.98 -5.61
CA GLU A 1048 17.63 -22.16 -6.19
C GLU A 1048 16.65 -23.00 -7.04
N ASP A 1049 15.39 -23.10 -6.60
CA ASP A 1049 14.31 -23.74 -7.35
C ASP A 1049 13.97 -23.00 -8.66
N ALA A 1050 13.89 -21.66 -8.63
CA ALA A 1050 13.66 -20.86 -9.84
C ALA A 1050 14.87 -20.88 -10.80
N ALA A 1051 16.09 -20.85 -10.24
CA ALA A 1051 17.35 -20.90 -10.97
C ALA A 1051 17.52 -22.24 -11.73
N LYS A 1052 17.05 -23.34 -11.15
CA LYS A 1052 17.02 -24.66 -11.80
C LYS A 1052 16.26 -24.63 -13.12
N PHE A 1053 15.01 -24.13 -13.13
CA PHE A 1053 14.21 -24.07 -14.35
C PHE A 1053 14.77 -23.09 -15.39
N HIS A 1054 15.38 -21.99 -14.95
CA HIS A 1054 16.13 -21.09 -15.84
C HIS A 1054 17.31 -21.80 -16.52
N SER A 1055 18.04 -22.62 -15.76
CA SER A 1055 19.19 -23.39 -16.25
C SER A 1055 18.76 -24.50 -17.21
N PHE A 1056 17.66 -25.18 -16.93
CA PHE A 1056 17.10 -26.20 -17.83
C PHE A 1056 16.67 -25.63 -19.17
N ARG A 1057 16.03 -24.46 -19.19
CA ARG A 1057 15.68 -23.79 -20.45
C ARG A 1057 16.92 -23.34 -21.22
N ALA A 1058 17.94 -22.83 -20.53
CA ALA A 1058 19.20 -22.47 -21.15
C ALA A 1058 19.88 -23.69 -21.79
N PHE A 1059 19.91 -24.83 -21.08
CA PHE A 1059 20.45 -26.09 -21.59
C PHE A 1059 19.67 -26.58 -22.81
N HIS A 1060 18.34 -26.63 -22.73
CA HIS A 1060 17.46 -27.03 -23.83
C HIS A 1060 17.74 -26.22 -25.10
N GLN A 1061 17.88 -24.90 -24.96
CA GLN A 1061 18.17 -24.03 -26.10
C GLN A 1061 19.57 -24.26 -26.69
N VAL A 1062 20.59 -24.46 -25.85
CA VAL A 1062 21.96 -24.76 -26.33
C VAL A 1062 21.98 -26.09 -27.07
N GLN A 1063 21.31 -27.11 -26.55
CA GLN A 1063 21.22 -28.43 -27.19
C GLN A 1063 20.46 -28.36 -28.53
N LEU A 1064 19.39 -27.56 -28.60
CA LEU A 1064 18.67 -27.30 -29.85
C LEU A 1064 19.58 -26.67 -30.91
N TRP A 1065 20.41 -25.69 -30.53
CA TRP A 1065 21.39 -25.07 -31.43
C TRP A 1065 22.49 -26.04 -31.88
N LEU A 1066 22.86 -27.02 -31.04
CA LEU A 1066 23.80 -28.09 -31.40
C LEU A 1066 23.16 -29.19 -32.26
N GLY A 1067 21.86 -29.11 -32.57
CA GLY A 1067 21.14 -30.10 -33.38
C GLY A 1067 20.58 -31.29 -32.59
N ASN A 1068 20.62 -31.26 -31.25
CA ASN A 1068 20.03 -32.29 -30.40
C ASN A 1068 18.57 -31.94 -30.07
N GLN A 1069 17.61 -32.75 -30.55
CA GLN A 1069 16.20 -32.59 -30.19
C GLN A 1069 15.93 -33.23 -28.82
N LEU A 1070 15.64 -32.40 -27.82
CA LEU A 1070 15.24 -32.83 -26.48
C LEU A 1070 13.77 -32.43 -26.20
N PRO A 1071 13.00 -33.26 -25.47
CA PRO A 1071 11.60 -32.97 -25.14
C PRO A 1071 11.49 -31.74 -24.23
N PRO A 1072 10.82 -30.64 -24.64
CA PRO A 1072 10.78 -29.40 -23.86
C PRO A 1072 10.22 -29.56 -22.44
N LYS A 1073 9.29 -30.50 -22.24
CA LYS A 1073 8.60 -30.75 -20.96
C LYS A 1073 9.56 -31.11 -19.82
N ASP A 1074 10.63 -31.83 -20.14
CA ASP A 1074 11.61 -32.29 -19.16
C ASP A 1074 12.61 -31.17 -18.78
N TRP A 1075 12.66 -30.11 -19.58
CA TRP A 1075 13.66 -29.04 -19.49
C TRP A 1075 13.05 -27.66 -19.19
N GLY A 1076 12.08 -27.61 -18.27
CA GLY A 1076 11.57 -26.36 -17.69
C GLY A 1076 10.43 -25.69 -18.47
N TRP A 1077 9.73 -26.47 -19.31
CA TRP A 1077 8.48 -26.08 -19.97
C TRP A 1077 7.31 -26.95 -19.50
N ARG A 1078 6.10 -26.41 -19.49
CA ARG A 1078 4.86 -27.14 -19.22
C ARG A 1078 3.87 -26.94 -20.37
N LEU A 1079 3.02 -27.93 -20.60
CA LEU A 1079 1.97 -27.84 -21.62
C LEU A 1079 0.67 -27.32 -20.97
N GLU A 1080 0.21 -26.17 -21.41
CA GLU A 1080 -1.09 -25.59 -21.04
C GLU A 1080 -2.00 -25.61 -22.28
N GLY A 1081 -2.96 -26.54 -22.31
CA GLY A 1081 -3.76 -26.80 -23.51
C GLY A 1081 -2.90 -27.34 -24.66
N THR A 1082 -2.81 -26.60 -25.76
CA THR A 1082 -1.97 -26.92 -26.94
C THR A 1082 -0.62 -26.18 -26.96
N GLN A 1083 -0.31 -25.38 -25.94
CA GLN A 1083 0.84 -24.45 -25.96
C GLN A 1083 1.86 -24.74 -24.85
N LEU A 1084 3.13 -24.42 -25.11
CA LEU A 1084 4.20 -24.52 -24.12
C LEU A 1084 4.35 -23.19 -23.35
N ALA A 1085 4.27 -23.27 -22.02
CA ALA A 1085 4.51 -22.18 -21.10
C ALA A 1085 5.76 -22.46 -20.24
N PRO A 1086 6.56 -21.45 -19.86
CA PRO A 1086 7.74 -21.65 -19.02
C PRO A 1086 7.32 -22.02 -17.59
N VAL A 1087 8.00 -23.01 -16.99
CA VAL A 1087 7.86 -23.31 -15.56
C VAL A 1087 8.59 -22.24 -14.76
N HIS A 1088 7.86 -21.55 -13.87
CA HIS A 1088 8.39 -20.44 -13.09
C HIS A 1088 9.17 -20.91 -11.86
N MET A 1089 8.57 -21.80 -11.08
CA MET A 1089 9.09 -22.44 -9.87
C MET A 1089 8.24 -23.70 -9.58
N SER A 1090 8.76 -24.63 -8.79
CA SER A 1090 8.03 -25.80 -8.29
C SER A 1090 7.49 -25.58 -6.87
N LEU A 1091 8.15 -24.73 -6.09
CA LEU A 1091 7.70 -24.34 -4.75
C LEU A 1091 6.57 -23.30 -4.81
N GLY A 1092 5.75 -23.23 -3.76
CA GLY A 1092 4.78 -22.15 -3.59
C GLY A 1092 5.46 -20.78 -3.39
N PRO A 1093 4.72 -19.67 -3.35
CA PRO A 1093 5.30 -18.34 -3.16
C PRO A 1093 5.97 -18.15 -1.78
N ALA A 1094 5.54 -18.91 -0.77
CA ALA A 1094 6.14 -18.97 0.56
C ALA A 1094 5.81 -20.33 1.21
N PRO A 1095 6.42 -20.71 2.36
CA PRO A 1095 6.08 -21.95 3.04
C PRO A 1095 4.59 -21.99 3.43
N GLU A 1096 3.97 -23.17 3.34
CA GLU A 1096 2.55 -23.36 3.68
C GLU A 1096 2.20 -22.81 5.07
N LYS A 1097 3.10 -22.93 6.06
CA LYS A 1097 2.90 -22.35 7.40
C LYS A 1097 2.63 -20.85 7.33
N VAL A 1098 3.36 -20.08 6.52
CA VAL A 1098 3.21 -18.63 6.35
C VAL A 1098 1.97 -18.28 5.51
N LEU A 1099 1.67 -19.10 4.50
CA LEU A 1099 0.49 -18.94 3.65
C LEU A 1099 -0.80 -19.21 4.43
N ASN A 1100 -0.78 -20.24 5.29
CA ASN A 1100 -1.88 -20.71 6.13
C ASN A 1100 -1.97 -19.96 7.47
N SER A 1101 -1.04 -19.05 7.74
CA SER A 1101 -1.06 -18.22 8.95
C SER A 1101 -2.19 -17.23 8.92
N ILE A 1102 -3.30 -17.67 9.51
CA ILE A 1102 -4.47 -16.88 9.76
C ILE A 1102 -4.34 -16.34 11.18
N PHE A 1103 -3.98 -15.07 11.32
CA PHE A 1103 -4.05 -14.39 12.62
C PHE A 1103 -5.49 -14.02 12.90
N CYS A 1104 -5.96 -14.34 14.10
CA CYS A 1104 -7.28 -13.91 14.51
C CYS A 1104 -7.23 -12.47 15.03
N GLY A 1105 -8.18 -11.64 14.61
CA GLY A 1105 -8.46 -10.33 15.19
C GLY A 1105 -9.48 -10.42 16.33
N CYS A 1106 -9.52 -11.55 17.05
CA CYS A 1106 -10.53 -11.79 18.09
C CYS A 1106 -10.36 -10.77 19.21
N THR A 1107 -11.37 -9.95 19.48
CA THR A 1107 -11.29 -8.90 20.50
C THR A 1107 -11.76 -9.34 21.89
N LYS A 1108 -12.53 -10.44 21.98
CA LYS A 1108 -13.19 -10.94 23.20
C LYS A 1108 -12.71 -12.33 23.66
N GLY A 1109 -11.46 -12.69 23.36
CA GLY A 1109 -10.91 -14.03 23.64
C GLY A 1109 -11.15 -15.06 22.53
N CYS A 1110 -10.32 -16.11 22.48
CA CYS A 1110 -10.28 -17.09 21.39
C CYS A 1110 -11.20 -18.30 21.59
N GLY A 1111 -12.51 -18.07 21.62
CA GLY A 1111 -13.52 -19.14 21.70
C GLY A 1111 -13.78 -19.86 20.35
N LYS A 1112 -14.93 -20.55 20.23
CA LYS A 1112 -15.33 -21.35 19.03
C LYS A 1112 -15.39 -20.55 17.71
N ALA A 1113 -15.55 -19.22 17.79
CA ALA A 1113 -15.62 -18.36 16.60
C ALA A 1113 -14.24 -17.93 16.06
N CYS A 1114 -13.16 -18.27 16.76
CA CYS A 1114 -11.80 -17.87 16.41
C CYS A 1114 -11.37 -18.40 15.04
N GLY A 1115 -10.83 -17.52 14.18
CA GLY A 1115 -10.32 -17.85 12.85
C GLY A 1115 -9.18 -18.87 12.89
N CYS A 1116 -8.26 -18.75 13.85
CA CYS A 1116 -7.18 -19.74 14.03
C CYS A 1116 -7.75 -21.12 14.37
N ARG A 1117 -8.70 -21.18 15.32
CA ARG A 1117 -9.31 -22.43 15.81
C ARG A 1117 -10.17 -23.12 14.74
N LYS A 1118 -10.93 -22.37 13.94
CA LYS A 1118 -11.71 -22.91 12.82
C LYS A 1118 -10.85 -23.55 11.74
N SER A 1119 -9.64 -23.02 11.55
CA SER A 1119 -8.65 -23.57 10.63
C SER A 1119 -7.78 -24.66 11.26
N GLY A 1120 -8.10 -25.12 12.48
CA GLY A 1120 -7.34 -26.16 13.19
C GLY A 1120 -5.97 -25.72 13.72
N LEU A 1121 -5.67 -24.41 13.71
CA LEU A 1121 -4.39 -23.85 14.15
C LEU A 1121 -4.48 -23.25 15.55
N LYS A 1122 -3.42 -23.42 16.35
CA LYS A 1122 -3.28 -22.75 17.65
C LYS A 1122 -2.96 -21.26 17.46
N CYS A 1123 -3.52 -20.40 18.31
CA CYS A 1123 -3.25 -18.96 18.25
C CYS A 1123 -1.84 -18.66 18.78
N THR A 1124 -1.16 -17.72 18.12
CA THR A 1124 0.17 -17.23 18.50
C THR A 1124 0.09 -15.87 19.20
N ASN A 1125 1.24 -15.41 19.72
CA ASN A 1125 1.34 -14.18 20.53
C ASN A 1125 1.01 -12.89 19.76
N ILE A 1126 0.78 -12.97 18.45
CA ILE A 1126 0.57 -11.83 17.55
C ILE A 1126 -0.89 -11.71 17.11
N CYS A 1127 -1.74 -12.67 17.47
CA CYS A 1127 -3.18 -12.51 17.36
C CYS A 1127 -3.63 -11.36 18.27
N LEU A 1128 -4.39 -10.40 17.70
CA LEU A 1128 -4.55 -9.02 18.16
C LEU A 1128 -4.74 -8.85 19.69
N ASN A 1129 -5.48 -9.77 20.33
CA ASN A 1129 -5.73 -9.70 21.77
C ASN A 1129 -5.39 -10.98 22.56
N CYS A 1130 -4.97 -12.08 21.92
CA CYS A 1130 -4.85 -13.34 22.66
C CYS A 1130 -3.45 -13.67 23.17
N CYS A 1131 -2.40 -13.03 22.63
CA CYS A 1131 -1.02 -13.00 23.14
C CYS A 1131 -0.39 -14.32 23.66
N GLY A 1132 -0.97 -15.49 23.37
CA GLY A 1132 -0.54 -16.80 23.89
C GLY A 1132 -0.95 -17.08 25.34
N GLU A 1133 -1.02 -16.08 26.22
CA GLU A 1133 -1.10 -16.31 27.67
C GLU A 1133 -2.52 -16.50 28.23
N ALA A 1134 -3.55 -15.87 27.64
CA ALA A 1134 -4.96 -15.97 28.09
C ALA A 1134 -5.87 -16.61 27.01
N CYS A 1135 -5.27 -17.40 26.13
CA CYS A 1135 -5.93 -17.94 24.94
C CYS A 1135 -6.33 -19.40 25.14
N GLU A 1136 -7.62 -19.71 25.04
CA GLU A 1136 -8.12 -21.11 25.03
C GLU A 1136 -7.59 -21.98 23.87
N ASN A 1137 -6.80 -21.39 22.96
CA ASN A 1137 -6.26 -22.03 21.77
C ASN A 1137 -4.74 -21.84 21.64
N SER A 1138 -3.98 -21.56 22.72
CA SER A 1138 -2.51 -21.41 22.67
C SER A 1138 -1.73 -22.73 22.81
N ARG A 1139 -0.42 -22.65 22.57
CA ARG A 1139 0.54 -23.76 22.73
C ARG A 1139 0.88 -23.89 24.22
N GLU A 1140 0.71 -25.06 24.82
CA GLU A 1140 1.25 -25.34 26.15
C GLU A 1140 2.78 -25.31 26.04
N LEU A 1141 3.42 -24.38 26.76
CA LEU A 1141 4.86 -24.35 26.92
C LEU A 1141 5.26 -25.47 27.88
N ALA A 1142 6.09 -26.39 27.42
CA ALA A 1142 6.73 -27.37 28.29
C ALA A 1142 7.68 -26.63 29.24
N SER A 1143 7.49 -26.86 30.53
CA SER A 1143 8.38 -26.40 31.61
C SER A 1143 9.77 -26.99 31.42
N PHE A 1144 10.78 -26.14 31.26
CA PHE A 1144 12.17 -26.51 31.46
C PHE A 1144 12.68 -25.80 32.72
N GLU A 1145 13.27 -26.61 33.58
CA GLU A 1145 13.81 -26.29 34.89
C GLU A 1145 14.94 -25.26 34.77
N GLU A 1146 14.92 -24.26 35.65
CA GLU A 1146 16.02 -23.32 35.86
C GLU A 1146 17.10 -24.04 36.68
N GLU A 1147 18.24 -24.33 36.06
CA GLU A 1147 19.51 -24.51 36.78
C GLU A 1147 20.43 -23.32 36.42
N GLU A 1148 20.77 -22.55 37.44
CA GLU A 1148 21.70 -21.44 37.42
C GLU A 1148 23.12 -21.94 37.08
N GLU A 1149 23.87 -21.22 36.23
CA GLU A 1149 25.29 -21.01 36.46
C GLU A 1149 25.86 -19.79 35.69
N ASN A 1150 26.40 -18.88 36.50
CA ASN A 1150 27.28 -17.73 36.30
C ASN A 1150 27.93 -17.49 34.92
N VAL A 1151 27.82 -16.25 34.42
CA VAL A 1151 28.91 -15.62 33.66
C VAL A 1151 29.05 -14.16 34.07
N ASP A 1152 30.29 -13.82 34.41
CA ASP A 1152 30.84 -12.52 34.77
C ASP A 1152 30.49 -11.36 33.80
N ASP A 1153 30.46 -10.18 34.41
CA ASP A 1153 30.51 -8.88 33.75
C ASP A 1153 31.69 -8.76 32.78
N VAL A 1154 31.40 -8.34 31.55
CA VAL A 1154 32.25 -7.40 30.83
C VAL A 1154 31.38 -6.19 30.49
N GLU A 1155 31.46 -5.18 31.36
CA GLU A 1155 31.01 -3.82 31.10
C GLU A 1155 31.69 -3.27 29.83
N ALA A 1156 30.88 -2.83 28.87
CA ALA A 1156 31.23 -1.70 28.02
C ALA A 1156 30.11 -0.67 28.19
N THR A 1157 30.43 0.33 29.00
CA THR A 1157 29.68 1.52 29.40
C THR A 1157 28.79 2.12 28.30
N ILE A 1158 27.49 2.23 28.59
CA ILE A 1158 26.58 3.18 27.95
C ILE A 1158 26.47 4.38 28.90
N ASP A 1159 27.12 5.47 28.54
CA ASP A 1159 26.84 6.80 29.10
C ASP A 1159 25.52 7.32 28.53
N ASN A 1160 24.56 7.58 29.42
CA ASN A 1160 23.48 8.54 29.21
C ASN A 1160 23.90 9.84 29.88
N ASP A 1161 24.04 10.90 29.07
CA ASP A 1161 23.49 12.24 29.29
C ASP A 1161 24.30 13.28 28.52
N HIS A 1162 23.81 13.69 27.35
CA HIS A 1162 23.51 15.09 27.10
C HIS A 1162 22.64 15.24 25.84
N GLU A 1163 21.39 15.62 26.10
CA GLU A 1163 20.56 16.37 25.17
C GLU A 1163 21.34 17.63 24.75
N ASP A 1164 21.86 17.61 23.52
CA ASP A 1164 22.24 18.81 22.81
C ASP A 1164 21.71 18.76 21.38
N LYS A 1165 21.10 19.88 21.02
CA LYS A 1165 20.37 20.13 19.78
C LYS A 1165 21.29 19.98 18.56
N MET A 1166 21.06 18.98 17.72
CA MET A 1166 21.47 19.00 16.31
C MET A 1166 20.37 18.41 15.42
N GLN A 1167 19.55 19.32 14.89
CA GLN A 1167 19.02 19.37 13.53
C GLN A 1167 18.88 18.02 12.79
N ASP A 1168 17.65 17.52 12.73
CA ASP A 1168 17.21 16.66 11.63
C ASP A 1168 17.40 17.43 10.32
N GLU A 1169 18.50 17.13 9.62
CA GLU A 1169 18.62 17.39 8.20
C GLU A 1169 17.56 16.57 7.47
N GLU A 1170 16.45 17.25 7.14
CA GLU A 1170 15.58 16.86 6.05
C GLU A 1170 16.45 16.46 4.84
N PRO A 1171 16.13 15.36 4.14
CA PRO A 1171 16.71 15.15 2.82
C PRO A 1171 16.26 16.33 1.98
N ARG A 1172 17.21 17.24 1.68
CA ARG A 1172 17.05 18.38 0.80
C ARG A 1172 16.30 17.90 -0.43
N ARG A 1173 15.00 18.24 -0.47
CA ARG A 1173 14.28 18.31 -1.72
C ARG A 1173 15.03 19.38 -2.49
N ASP A 1174 15.75 18.98 -3.53
CA ASP A 1174 16.21 19.91 -4.54
C ASP A 1174 14.99 20.66 -5.04
N SER A 1175 14.79 21.85 -4.48
CA SER A 1175 13.79 22.84 -4.81
C SER A 1175 14.13 23.56 -6.11
N ASN A 1176 14.98 22.98 -6.97
CA ASN A 1176 15.45 23.60 -8.20
C ASN A 1176 14.82 23.03 -9.49
N CYS A 1177 13.76 22.20 -9.37
CA CYS A 1177 12.99 21.74 -10.55
C CYS A 1177 11.64 22.45 -10.73
N GLN A 1178 11.14 23.20 -9.74
CA GLN A 1178 9.88 23.97 -9.86
C GLN A 1178 10.08 25.49 -9.99
N GLU A 1179 11.30 26.00 -9.76
CA GLU A 1179 11.68 27.38 -10.09
C GLU A 1179 12.27 27.50 -11.52
N ARG A 1180 12.99 26.49 -12.01
CA ARG A 1180 13.51 26.46 -13.41
C ARG A 1180 12.45 26.20 -14.49
N GLU A 1181 11.26 25.72 -14.12
CA GLU A 1181 10.14 25.57 -15.05
C GLU A 1181 9.22 26.80 -15.05
N ARG A 1182 9.18 27.59 -13.96
CA ARG A 1182 8.48 28.88 -13.94
C ARG A 1182 9.27 29.98 -14.64
N GLU A 1183 10.61 29.98 -14.55
CA GLU A 1183 11.43 30.92 -15.34
C GLU A 1183 11.39 30.62 -16.85
N LYS A 1184 11.13 29.38 -17.28
CA LYS A 1184 10.96 29.02 -18.71
C LYS A 1184 9.56 29.32 -19.25
N GLU A 1185 8.50 29.15 -18.44
CA GLU A 1185 7.15 29.57 -18.84
C GLU A 1185 6.99 31.11 -18.83
N GLU A 1186 7.68 31.83 -17.92
CA GLU A 1186 7.70 33.30 -17.94
C GLU A 1186 8.53 33.85 -19.12
N ASP A 1187 9.63 33.22 -19.54
CA ASP A 1187 10.40 33.64 -20.73
C ASP A 1187 9.70 33.30 -22.06
N GLU A 1188 8.97 32.19 -22.18
CA GLU A 1188 8.17 31.89 -23.39
C GLU A 1188 6.94 32.81 -23.52
N THR A 1189 6.34 33.21 -22.38
CA THR A 1189 5.25 34.21 -22.36
C THR A 1189 5.79 35.62 -22.68
N ARG A 1190 7.01 35.94 -22.26
CA ARG A 1190 7.73 37.19 -22.58
C ARG A 1190 8.22 37.24 -24.04
N MET A 1191 8.44 36.09 -24.67
CA MET A 1191 8.82 35.97 -26.08
C MET A 1191 7.60 36.09 -27.03
N MET A 1192 6.42 35.60 -26.64
CA MET A 1192 5.17 35.80 -27.42
C MET A 1192 4.59 37.22 -27.30
N LEU A 1193 4.85 37.95 -26.22
CA LEU A 1193 4.44 39.36 -26.08
C LEU A 1193 5.33 40.37 -26.85
N ARG A 1194 6.45 39.91 -27.43
CA ARG A 1194 7.36 40.75 -28.26
C ARG A 1194 7.06 40.70 -29.77
N SER A 1195 6.18 39.83 -30.27
CA SER A 1195 5.88 39.75 -31.72
C SER A 1195 4.66 40.57 -32.17
N THR A 1196 3.89 41.16 -31.25
CA THR A 1196 2.69 41.95 -31.59
C THR A 1196 2.85 43.47 -31.39
N THR A 1197 4.01 43.95 -30.95
CA THR A 1197 4.29 45.39 -30.76
C THR A 1197 5.19 46.03 -31.84
N SER A 1198 5.42 45.34 -32.97
CA SER A 1198 6.19 45.90 -34.11
C SER A 1198 5.33 46.66 -35.16
N LYS A 1199 4.01 46.80 -34.99
CA LYS A 1199 3.15 47.45 -36.02
C LYS A 1199 2.33 48.68 -35.58
N ARG A 1200 2.52 49.20 -34.37
CA ARG A 1200 1.93 50.49 -33.95
C ARG A 1200 2.94 51.39 -33.23
N ARG A 1201 3.97 51.79 -33.98
CA ARG A 1201 4.61 53.10 -33.84
C ARG A 1201 4.50 53.80 -35.19
N ARG A 1202 3.31 54.34 -35.45
CA ARG A 1202 3.12 55.60 -36.18
C ARG A 1202 1.80 56.18 -35.72
N LEU A 1203 1.94 57.34 -35.09
CA LEU A 1203 0.92 58.34 -34.80
C LEU A 1203 0.07 58.09 -33.54
N PHE A 1204 0.34 58.98 -32.58
CA PHE A 1204 -0.41 59.36 -31.38
C PHE A 1204 -0.33 58.44 -30.16
#